data_AF-W9X3F3-F1
#
_entry.id   AF-W9X3F3-F1
#
_cell.length_a   1.000
_cell.length_b   1.000
_cell.length_c   1.000
_cell.angle_alpha   90.00
_cell.angle_beta   90.00
_cell.angle_gamma   90.00
#
_symmetry.space_group_name_H-M   'P 1'
#
loop_
_entity.id
_entity.type
_entity.pdbx_description
1 polymer ?
#
loop_
_entity_poly.entity_id
_entity_poly.type
_entity_poly.pdbx_seq_one_letter_code
_entity_poly.pdbx_strand_id
1 'polypeptide(L)'
;MAMGVRKRSGSMDNLGGIQRSPRCHGGLKLMKNKQEWKRHLRSAIHPAIFGTCYQLADLLAELLGLRRHARAEVLLAAPKILQALFATLSDLYTWKLASYIYGAQSPAPLAALALTVASPWQWFCSTRTFSNSLETTLTVVALYNWPWHWAVPLPNREETAVTAVDDHGVRVRETSTRTEKSTDELTRLRRSLLCAAVAVILRPTNVLIWMTLSWYTFVWNRNGPVGEKKMFARETVVCGSTILLLSAVVDRIFYNAWVFPPVNFLRVNVLQSLASFYGNNDWHYYITQGYPLLLTTALPFTLVGLYRVCWQSSNDVATEDATPAGQITLRLLARISLLVPAAFSLISHKEVRFIYPLLPALHIITALPVSSFFLSLSPSTRPALARQSILLPVLALNVAIAYYTSQMHNSGIISLTTYLRGEFESQYLGRQANMTIGTLMPCHSTPWRSHLQYPPSSTDPGIRGWALTCEPPLDLNHTEKQTYMDEADQFYANPTMWIKKHMSRHMPLASSQLDDRAMGGGHAPLRHHHYEPRSAHKLDTLPAEVLAREREEIFWATCTGRKPWPDYLVFFAHLEPTMQAALRGSAYAECWRAFNSHWHDDARRVGDVVVWCLDPALQKRWGENGNKGLRKHVTRGAAPAGGAGVEAEEGAGGHGQGSNGGQKILGRGHAKRDGANIDVTRNAKSKQKEDSMSKGPHSNTEPFRRVVEKPFWKHREPEPEAD
;
A
#
# COMPACT_ATOMS: atom_id res chain seq x y z
N MET A 1 -18.58 60.51 -6.46
CA MET A 1 -17.42 60.80 -7.33
C MET A 1 -16.51 59.58 -7.27
N ALA A 2 -16.52 58.62 -8.20
CA ALA A 2 -16.42 58.68 -9.67
C ALA A 2 -14.98 58.94 -10.18
N MET A 3 -14.24 57.86 -10.38
CA MET A 3 -13.10 57.63 -11.32
C MET A 3 -12.70 56.15 -11.16
N GLY A 4 -12.44 55.34 -12.19
CA GLY A 4 -12.54 55.56 -13.63
C GLY A 4 -11.96 54.38 -14.42
N VAL A 5 -12.68 53.27 -14.55
CA VAL A 5 -12.19 52.06 -15.25
C VAL A 5 -12.38 52.19 -16.77
N ARG A 6 -11.26 52.27 -17.51
CA ARG A 6 -11.25 52.34 -18.98
C ARG A 6 -11.60 50.98 -19.60
N LYS A 7 -12.76 50.89 -20.26
CA LYS A 7 -13.01 49.83 -21.27
C LYS A 7 -12.13 50.06 -22.49
N ARG A 8 -11.54 49.00 -23.04
CA ARG A 8 -11.23 48.88 -24.48
C ARG A 8 -11.81 47.55 -24.99
N SER A 9 -12.76 47.65 -25.89
CA SER A 9 -13.26 46.55 -26.73
C SER A 9 -12.34 46.39 -27.94
N GLY A 10 -12.12 45.15 -28.38
CA GLY A 10 -11.37 44.86 -29.61
C GLY A 10 -11.55 43.41 -30.06
N SER A 11 -12.18 43.25 -31.22
CA SER A 11 -12.34 42.05 -32.07
C SER A 11 -12.74 40.70 -31.44
N MET A 12 -13.90 40.20 -31.86
CA MET A 12 -14.15 38.77 -31.96
C MET A 12 -13.58 38.29 -33.30
N ASP A 13 -12.52 37.49 -33.28
CA ASP A 13 -12.04 36.79 -34.47
C ASP A 13 -12.14 35.27 -34.28
N ASN A 14 -12.81 34.63 -35.23
CA ASN A 14 -13.05 33.19 -35.26
C ASN A 14 -11.75 32.43 -35.51
N LEU A 15 -11.32 31.60 -34.55
CA LEU A 15 -10.48 30.44 -34.83
C LEU A 15 -11.05 29.20 -34.13
N GLY A 16 -11.15 28.11 -34.90
CA GLY A 16 -11.97 26.96 -34.58
C GLY A 16 -11.58 26.19 -33.31
N GLY A 17 -12.53 25.41 -32.80
CA GLY A 17 -12.37 24.63 -31.57
C GLY A 17 -11.31 23.54 -31.65
N ILE A 18 -10.07 23.88 -31.28
CA ILE A 18 -9.06 22.88 -30.95
C ILE A 18 -9.40 22.30 -29.57
N GLN A 19 -9.98 21.10 -29.61
CA GLN A 19 -10.25 20.24 -28.46
C GLN A 19 -8.91 20.01 -27.70
N ARG A 20 -8.74 20.65 -26.54
CA ARG A 20 -7.44 20.76 -25.86
C ARG A 20 -6.91 19.38 -25.40
N SER A 21 -5.92 18.87 -26.12
CA SER A 21 -5.16 17.64 -25.81
C SER A 21 -4.44 17.72 -24.44
N PRO A 22 -4.26 16.60 -23.69
CA PRO A 22 -3.92 16.65 -22.27
C PRO A 22 -2.42 16.65 -21.93
N ARG A 23 -1.97 17.67 -21.16
CA ARG A 23 -0.59 17.80 -20.65
C ARG A 23 -0.22 16.77 -19.59
N CYS A 24 1.01 16.25 -19.63
CA CYS A 24 1.56 15.27 -18.67
C CYS A 24 1.89 15.84 -17.25
N HIS A 25 1.51 17.07 -16.93
CA HIS A 25 2.12 17.84 -15.83
C HIS A 25 1.23 18.11 -14.60
N GLY A 26 -0.09 17.87 -14.68
CA GLY A 26 -1.00 18.14 -13.55
C GLY A 26 -1.47 16.87 -12.85
N GLY A 27 -1.19 16.70 -11.54
CA GLY A 27 -1.58 15.51 -10.78
C GLY A 27 -3.07 15.16 -10.86
N LEU A 28 -3.95 16.16 -10.72
CA LEU A 28 -5.40 15.99 -10.84
C LEU A 28 -5.86 15.61 -12.26
N LYS A 29 -5.09 15.99 -13.31
CA LYS A 29 -5.37 15.61 -14.70
C LYS A 29 -4.78 14.24 -15.05
N LEU A 30 -3.63 13.87 -14.50
CA LEU A 30 -3.10 12.50 -14.55
C LEU A 30 -4.10 11.49 -13.96
N MET A 31 -4.74 11.85 -12.85
CA MET A 31 -5.76 11.02 -12.21
C MET A 31 -6.99 10.81 -13.11
N LYS A 32 -7.52 11.89 -13.72
CA LYS A 32 -8.63 11.80 -14.69
C LYS A 32 -8.29 11.00 -15.96
N ASN A 33 -7.01 10.93 -16.33
CA ASN A 33 -6.57 10.20 -17.52
C ASN A 33 -6.49 8.69 -17.31
N LYS A 34 -6.35 8.20 -16.07
CA LYS A 34 -6.47 6.77 -15.79
C LYS A 34 -7.86 6.27 -16.17
N GLN A 35 -7.91 5.16 -16.90
CA GLN A 35 -9.14 4.54 -17.39
C GLN A 35 -10.25 4.33 -16.33
N GLU A 36 -9.91 3.99 -15.09
CA GLU A 36 -10.87 3.85 -13.98
C GLU A 36 -11.72 5.12 -13.76
N TRP A 37 -11.11 6.29 -13.96
CA TRP A 37 -11.73 7.59 -13.79
C TRP A 37 -12.46 8.01 -15.07
N LYS A 38 -11.92 7.71 -16.26
CA LYS A 38 -12.65 7.85 -17.54
C LYS A 38 -13.97 7.06 -17.57
N ARG A 39 -13.98 5.86 -16.96
CA ARG A 39 -15.17 4.99 -16.84
C ARG A 39 -15.98 5.21 -15.55
N HIS A 40 -15.65 6.23 -14.74
CA HIS A 40 -16.43 6.63 -13.56
C HIS A 40 -16.67 5.48 -12.55
N LEU A 41 -15.64 4.65 -12.29
CA LEU A 41 -15.77 3.41 -11.50
C LEU A 41 -15.63 3.58 -9.99
N ARG A 42 -15.29 4.78 -9.50
CA ARG A 42 -15.00 5.04 -8.08
C ARG A 42 -15.56 6.40 -7.68
N SER A 43 -16.01 6.56 -6.44
CA SER A 43 -16.37 7.88 -5.93
C SER A 43 -15.12 8.76 -5.74
N ALA A 44 -15.25 10.04 -6.05
CA ALA A 44 -14.22 11.04 -5.85
C ALA A 44 -14.04 11.46 -4.37
N ILE A 45 -14.90 11.03 -3.44
CA ILE A 45 -14.86 11.40 -2.01
C ILE A 45 -13.47 11.13 -1.38
N HIS A 46 -12.94 9.92 -1.48
CA HIS A 46 -11.65 9.59 -0.84
C HIS A 46 -10.47 10.40 -1.44
N PRO A 47 -10.30 10.51 -2.77
CA PRO A 47 -9.35 11.46 -3.34
C PRO A 47 -9.58 12.93 -2.94
N ALA A 48 -10.83 13.37 -2.84
CA ALA A 48 -11.16 14.75 -2.46
C ALA A 48 -10.73 15.06 -1.03
N ILE A 49 -10.91 14.14 -0.08
CA ILE A 49 -10.42 14.25 1.30
C ILE A 49 -8.90 14.52 1.33
N PHE A 50 -8.11 13.73 0.59
CA PHE A 50 -6.66 13.97 0.48
C PHE A 50 -6.32 15.25 -0.30
N GLY A 51 -7.06 15.56 -1.37
CA GLY A 51 -6.89 16.79 -2.15
C GLY A 51 -7.11 18.05 -1.32
N THR A 52 -8.15 18.07 -0.49
CA THR A 52 -8.42 19.16 0.46
C THR A 52 -7.33 19.23 1.54
N CYS A 53 -6.84 18.08 2.03
CA CYS A 53 -5.71 18.05 2.97
C CYS A 53 -4.45 18.68 2.37
N TYR A 54 -4.09 18.34 1.12
CA TYR A 54 -3.00 18.98 0.38
C TYR A 54 -3.24 20.49 0.21
N GLN A 55 -4.44 20.92 -0.19
CA GLN A 55 -4.77 22.34 -0.38
C GLN A 55 -4.66 23.16 0.92
N LEU A 56 -5.13 22.61 2.05
CA LEU A 56 -5.02 23.26 3.36
C LEU A 56 -3.55 23.34 3.82
N ALA A 57 -2.78 22.26 3.63
CA ALA A 57 -1.35 22.24 3.93
C ALA A 57 -0.56 23.26 3.08
N ASP A 58 -0.92 23.40 1.80
CA ASP A 58 -0.33 24.35 0.86
C ASP A 58 -0.65 25.80 1.26
N LEU A 59 -1.92 26.10 1.57
CA LEU A 59 -2.37 27.39 2.07
C LEU A 59 -1.68 27.79 3.38
N LEU A 60 -1.55 26.85 4.33
CA LEU A 60 -0.83 27.09 5.58
C LEU A 60 0.66 27.37 5.34
N ALA A 61 1.29 26.66 4.40
CA ALA A 61 2.68 26.91 4.03
C ALA A 61 2.87 28.29 3.37
N GLU A 62 1.91 28.76 2.57
CA GLU A 62 1.92 30.11 1.99
C GLU A 62 1.70 31.21 3.05
N LEU A 63 0.71 31.03 3.94
CA LEU A 63 0.44 31.97 5.04
C LEU A 63 1.63 32.12 6.01
N LEU A 64 2.40 31.05 6.21
CA LEU A 64 3.62 31.04 7.04
C LEU A 64 4.89 31.44 6.26
N GLY A 65 4.78 31.79 4.96
CA GLY A 65 5.92 32.20 4.14
C GLY A 65 7.01 31.13 3.98
N LEU A 66 6.65 29.84 4.01
CA LEU A 66 7.62 28.75 4.02
C LEU A 66 8.42 28.66 2.70
N ARG A 67 9.73 28.47 2.82
CA ARG A 67 10.62 28.21 1.68
C ARG A 67 10.23 26.92 0.94
N ARG A 68 10.54 26.83 -0.36
CA ARG A 68 10.17 25.71 -1.26
C ARG A 68 10.37 24.32 -0.65
N HIS A 69 11.54 24.05 -0.05
CA HIS A 69 11.84 22.78 0.63
C HIS A 69 10.92 22.51 1.83
N ALA A 70 10.70 23.49 2.71
CA ALA A 70 9.82 23.35 3.88
C ALA A 70 8.34 23.17 3.48
N ARG A 71 7.89 23.86 2.42
CA ARG A 71 6.58 23.63 1.80
C ARG A 71 6.44 22.21 1.27
N ALA A 72 7.47 21.67 0.61
CA ALA A 72 7.48 20.28 0.16
C ALA A 72 7.40 19.28 1.33
N GLU A 73 8.14 19.48 2.42
CA GLU A 73 8.04 18.63 3.63
C GLU A 73 6.64 18.67 4.27
N VAL A 74 6.02 19.86 4.37
CA VAL A 74 4.64 20.00 4.87
C VAL A 74 3.65 19.22 4.00
N LEU A 75 3.78 19.28 2.67
CA LEU A 75 2.96 18.50 1.74
C LEU A 75 3.23 16.98 1.84
N LEU A 76 4.44 16.55 2.22
CA LEU A 76 4.74 15.14 2.50
C LEU A 76 4.15 14.66 3.84
N ALA A 77 4.10 15.53 4.84
CA ALA A 77 3.64 15.20 6.19
C ALA A 77 2.11 15.19 6.30
N ALA A 78 1.41 16.17 5.71
CA ALA A 78 -0.04 16.33 5.81
C ALA A 78 -0.88 15.06 5.53
N PRO A 79 -0.69 14.32 4.41
CA PRO A 79 -1.45 13.10 4.15
C PRO A 79 -1.10 11.97 5.13
N LYS A 80 0.12 11.93 5.67
CA LYS A 80 0.55 10.94 6.67
C LYS A 80 -0.12 11.20 8.02
N ILE A 81 -0.21 12.47 8.43
CA ILE A 81 -0.92 12.88 9.65
C ILE A 81 -2.41 12.53 9.54
N LEU A 82 -3.06 12.85 8.41
CA LEU A 82 -4.45 12.48 8.19
C LEU A 82 -4.67 10.96 8.24
N GLN A 83 -3.77 10.18 7.65
CA GLN A 83 -3.84 8.73 7.67
C GLN A 83 -3.61 8.16 9.08
N ALA A 84 -2.72 8.76 9.88
CA ALA A 84 -2.53 8.43 11.29
C ALA A 84 -3.80 8.71 12.11
N LEU A 85 -4.50 9.83 11.88
CA LEU A 85 -5.78 10.11 12.54
C LEU A 85 -6.83 9.03 12.24
N PHE A 86 -6.91 8.53 11.00
CA PHE A 86 -7.80 7.41 10.68
C PHE A 86 -7.41 6.13 11.44
N ALA A 87 -6.13 5.77 11.47
CA ALA A 87 -5.64 4.62 12.23
C ALA A 87 -5.96 4.74 13.73
N THR A 88 -5.65 5.88 14.36
CA THR A 88 -5.94 6.14 15.78
C THR A 88 -7.45 6.10 16.07
N LEU A 89 -8.30 6.62 15.18
CA LEU A 89 -9.75 6.51 15.32
C LEU A 89 -10.22 5.05 15.23
N SER A 90 -9.67 4.26 14.31
CA SER A 90 -9.98 2.82 14.20
C SER A 90 -9.67 2.10 15.51
N ASP A 91 -8.48 2.31 16.07
CA ASP A 91 -8.04 1.65 17.30
C ASP A 91 -8.87 2.12 18.52
N LEU A 92 -9.11 3.43 18.64
CA LEU A 92 -9.94 4.02 19.70
C LEU A 92 -11.37 3.48 19.69
N TYR A 93 -12.02 3.40 18.53
CA TYR A 93 -13.38 2.89 18.43
C TYR A 93 -13.45 1.36 18.56
N THR A 94 -12.39 0.63 18.21
CA THR A 94 -12.26 -0.81 18.53
C THR A 94 -12.23 -1.01 20.05
N TRP A 95 -11.39 -0.26 20.77
CA TRP A 95 -11.34 -0.28 22.24
C TRP A 95 -12.69 0.13 22.87
N LYS A 96 -13.31 1.23 22.43
CA LYS A 96 -14.63 1.67 22.94
C LYS A 96 -15.75 0.64 22.70
N LEU A 97 -15.71 -0.10 21.60
CA LEU A 97 -16.67 -1.19 21.34
C LEU A 97 -16.38 -2.41 22.22
N ALA A 98 -15.10 -2.76 22.45
CA ALA A 98 -14.74 -3.80 23.40
C ALA A 98 -15.18 -3.47 24.84
N SER A 99 -14.95 -2.24 25.31
CA SER A 99 -15.38 -1.76 26.64
C SER A 99 -16.90 -1.76 26.84
N TYR A 100 -17.68 -1.69 25.76
CA TYR A 100 -19.13 -1.85 25.83
C TYR A 100 -19.54 -3.32 25.99
N ILE A 101 -18.87 -4.22 25.27
CA ILE A 101 -19.20 -5.64 25.24
C ILE A 101 -18.83 -6.31 26.57
N TYR A 102 -17.60 -6.09 27.03
CA TYR A 102 -17.01 -6.74 28.22
C TYR A 102 -17.04 -5.86 29.49
N GLY A 103 -17.65 -4.68 29.42
CA GLY A 103 -17.60 -3.69 30.50
C GLY A 103 -16.22 -3.07 30.72
N ALA A 104 -16.16 -2.07 31.60
CA ALA A 104 -14.92 -1.31 31.89
C ALA A 104 -13.97 -2.00 32.88
N GLN A 105 -14.45 -3.01 33.63
CA GLN A 105 -13.66 -3.73 34.65
C GLN A 105 -12.96 -4.97 34.10
N SER A 106 -13.40 -5.51 32.96
CA SER A 106 -12.74 -6.65 32.31
C SER A 106 -11.37 -6.25 31.73
N PRO A 107 -10.36 -7.14 31.71
CA PRO A 107 -9.12 -6.91 30.99
C PRO A 107 -9.27 -7.04 29.45
N ALA A 108 -10.40 -7.56 28.95
CA ALA A 108 -10.60 -7.80 27.52
C ALA A 108 -10.52 -6.53 26.63
N PRO A 109 -11.07 -5.35 27.01
CA PRO A 109 -10.92 -4.15 26.18
C PRO A 109 -9.46 -3.70 26.01
N LEU A 110 -8.64 -3.82 27.06
CA LEU A 110 -7.21 -3.54 26.98
C LEU A 110 -6.49 -4.55 26.08
N ALA A 111 -6.88 -5.84 26.14
CA ALA A 111 -6.36 -6.85 25.22
C ALA A 111 -6.77 -6.58 23.76
N ALA A 112 -7.98 -6.06 23.50
CA ALA A 112 -8.40 -5.64 22.16
C ALA A 112 -7.55 -4.49 21.60
N LEU A 113 -7.21 -3.50 22.44
CA LEU A 113 -6.30 -2.41 22.09
C LEU A 113 -4.86 -2.88 21.89
N ALA A 114 -4.38 -3.81 22.74
CA ALA A 114 -3.08 -4.43 22.55
C ALA A 114 -3.01 -5.22 21.23
N LEU A 115 -4.08 -5.91 20.84
CA LEU A 115 -4.20 -6.60 19.56
C LEU A 115 -4.19 -5.63 18.36
N THR A 116 -4.86 -4.47 18.41
CA THR A 116 -4.76 -3.49 17.32
C THR A 116 -3.35 -2.92 17.20
N VAL A 117 -2.76 -2.49 18.32
CA VAL A 117 -1.41 -1.88 18.34
C VAL A 117 -0.31 -2.88 17.96
N ALA A 118 -0.44 -4.16 18.33
CA ALA A 118 0.53 -5.19 17.99
C ALA A 118 0.27 -5.90 16.65
N SER A 119 -0.86 -5.65 15.95
CA SER A 119 -1.18 -6.38 14.72
C SER A 119 -0.28 -5.95 13.54
N PRO A 120 0.52 -6.86 12.95
CA PRO A 120 1.36 -6.50 11.81
C PRO A 120 0.56 -6.07 10.59
N TRP A 121 -0.63 -6.66 10.39
CA TRP A 121 -1.53 -6.27 9.31
C TRP A 121 -2.15 -4.88 9.52
N GLN A 122 -2.45 -4.51 10.78
CA GLN A 122 -2.92 -3.16 11.11
C GLN A 122 -1.84 -2.14 10.74
N TRP A 123 -0.57 -2.34 11.10
CA TRP A 123 0.54 -1.47 10.69
C TRP A 123 0.70 -1.39 9.16
N PHE A 124 0.64 -2.53 8.47
CA PHE A 124 0.82 -2.60 7.02
C PHE A 124 -0.31 -1.88 6.25
N CYS A 125 -1.57 -1.99 6.67
CA CYS A 125 -2.70 -1.37 5.98
C CYS A 125 -3.04 0.03 6.48
N SER A 126 -3.13 0.25 7.79
CA SER A 126 -3.68 1.50 8.36
C SER A 126 -2.82 2.72 8.06
N THR A 127 -1.51 2.54 7.91
CA THR A 127 -0.53 3.60 7.59
C THR A 127 -0.52 4.01 6.12
N ARG A 128 -1.16 3.21 5.24
CA ARG A 128 -1.22 3.46 3.79
C ARG A 128 -2.53 4.14 3.42
N THR A 129 -2.49 5.05 2.45
CA THR A 129 -3.63 5.84 1.97
C THR A 129 -4.59 5.03 1.08
N PHE A 130 -5.00 3.85 1.55
CA PHE A 130 -5.98 2.99 0.91
C PHE A 130 -7.40 3.36 1.36
N SER A 131 -8.36 3.29 0.42
CA SER A 131 -9.77 3.45 0.78
C SER A 131 -10.26 2.40 1.78
N ASN A 132 -9.62 1.22 1.84
CA ASN A 132 -9.89 0.20 2.85
C ASN A 132 -9.58 0.66 4.28
N SER A 133 -8.60 1.55 4.46
CA SER A 133 -8.22 2.05 5.78
C SER A 133 -9.26 3.03 6.31
N LEU A 134 -9.78 3.93 5.45
CA LEU A 134 -10.92 4.77 5.79
C LEU A 134 -12.22 3.96 5.93
N GLU A 135 -12.46 2.97 5.06
CA GLU A 135 -13.59 2.03 5.15
C GLU A 135 -13.61 1.30 6.51
N THR A 136 -12.49 0.73 6.94
CA THR A 136 -12.36 0.02 8.23
C THR A 136 -12.60 0.97 9.41
N THR A 137 -12.02 2.16 9.36
CA THR A 137 -12.22 3.22 10.37
C THR A 137 -13.69 3.61 10.50
N LEU A 138 -14.36 3.91 9.37
CA LEU A 138 -15.78 4.24 9.34
C LEU A 138 -16.66 3.07 9.78
N THR A 139 -16.29 1.84 9.42
CA THR A 139 -17.00 0.62 9.81
C THR A 139 -16.98 0.46 11.32
N VAL A 140 -15.83 0.56 12.00
CA VAL A 140 -15.78 0.41 13.47
C VAL A 140 -16.42 1.59 14.22
N VAL A 141 -16.30 2.81 13.70
CA VAL A 141 -17.06 3.97 14.22
C VAL A 141 -18.56 3.71 14.13
N ALA A 142 -19.03 3.17 13.01
CA ALA A 142 -20.44 2.84 12.81
C ALA A 142 -20.89 1.69 13.72
N LEU A 143 -20.08 0.63 13.87
CA LEU A 143 -20.34 -0.49 14.78
C LEU A 143 -20.43 -0.04 16.25
N TYR A 144 -19.56 0.86 16.71
CA TYR A 144 -19.64 1.39 18.09
C TYR A 144 -20.95 2.17 18.36
N ASN A 145 -21.46 2.87 17.35
CA ASN A 145 -22.68 3.67 17.43
C ASN A 145 -23.95 2.88 17.06
N TRP A 146 -23.85 1.61 16.65
CA TRP A 146 -25.01 0.77 16.31
C TRP A 146 -25.84 0.45 17.57
N PRO A 147 -27.19 0.43 17.49
CA PRO A 147 -28.07 0.14 18.63
C PRO A 147 -28.16 -1.38 18.91
N TRP A 148 -27.06 -1.95 19.41
CA TRP A 148 -26.95 -3.39 19.70
C TRP A 148 -28.02 -3.92 20.66
N HIS A 149 -28.46 -3.09 21.61
CA HIS A 149 -29.51 -3.42 22.56
C HIS A 149 -30.89 -3.65 21.91
N TRP A 150 -31.12 -3.14 20.69
CA TRP A 150 -32.36 -3.44 19.95
C TRP A 150 -32.46 -4.89 19.49
N ALA A 151 -31.32 -5.58 19.34
CA ALA A 151 -31.28 -7.02 19.05
C ALA A 151 -31.63 -7.90 20.27
N VAL A 152 -31.70 -7.33 21.47
CA VAL A 152 -32.17 -8.03 22.69
C VAL A 152 -33.71 -8.19 22.60
N PRO A 153 -34.27 -9.39 22.80
CA PRO A 153 -35.72 -9.59 22.95
C PRO A 153 -36.29 -8.72 24.10
N LEU A 154 -37.58 -8.38 24.03
CA LEU A 154 -38.25 -7.74 25.17
C LEU A 154 -38.41 -8.76 26.31
N PRO A 155 -38.23 -8.34 27.58
CA PRO A 155 -38.64 -9.13 28.74
C PRO A 155 -40.14 -9.45 28.72
N ASN A 156 -40.56 -10.43 29.53
CA ASN A 156 -41.97 -10.72 29.72
C ASN A 156 -42.70 -9.52 30.35
N ARG A 157 -44.02 -9.49 30.19
CA ARG A 157 -44.89 -8.32 30.43
C ARG A 157 -44.81 -7.72 31.84
N GLU A 158 -44.33 -8.49 32.83
CA GLU A 158 -44.17 -8.07 34.22
C GLU A 158 -42.86 -7.28 34.47
N GLU A 159 -41.80 -7.50 33.68
CA GLU A 159 -40.52 -6.78 33.80
C GLU A 159 -40.45 -5.48 32.96
N THR A 160 -41.44 -5.23 32.09
CA THR A 160 -41.44 -4.06 31.18
C THR A 160 -41.45 -2.69 31.87
N ALA A 161 -41.68 -2.63 33.19
CA ALA A 161 -41.64 -1.39 33.97
C ALA A 161 -40.23 -0.81 34.17
N VAL A 162 -39.16 -1.57 33.90
CA VAL A 162 -37.77 -1.19 34.27
C VAL A 162 -36.91 -0.75 33.07
N THR A 163 -37.31 -1.05 31.83
CA THR A 163 -36.51 -0.67 30.65
C THR A 163 -36.53 0.83 30.41
N ALA A 164 -35.38 1.50 30.51
CA ALA A 164 -35.25 2.93 30.24
C ALA A 164 -35.49 3.25 28.75
N VAL A 165 -36.27 4.31 28.52
CA VAL A 165 -36.71 4.79 27.20
C VAL A 165 -36.36 6.28 27.07
N ASP A 166 -35.97 6.73 25.87
CA ASP A 166 -35.65 8.14 25.60
C ASP A 166 -36.88 9.00 25.25
N ASP A 167 -36.66 10.29 25.03
CA ASP A 167 -37.66 11.27 24.58
C ASP A 167 -38.30 10.91 23.21
N HIS A 168 -37.78 9.89 22.51
CA HIS A 168 -38.28 9.40 21.23
C HIS A 168 -39.03 8.07 21.34
N GLY A 169 -39.18 7.51 22.55
CA GLY A 169 -39.92 6.28 22.76
C GLY A 169 -39.16 5.01 22.38
N VAL A 170 -37.82 5.05 22.30
CA VAL A 170 -36.98 3.86 22.05
C VAL A 170 -36.10 3.48 23.24
N ARG A 171 -35.78 2.18 23.35
CA ARG A 171 -34.93 1.67 24.43
C ARG A 171 -33.55 2.33 24.38
N VAL A 172 -33.04 2.71 25.56
CA VAL A 172 -31.73 3.33 25.73
C VAL A 172 -30.67 2.28 26.06
N ARG A 173 -29.44 2.50 25.59
CA ARG A 173 -28.28 1.69 25.93
C ARG A 173 -27.86 1.94 27.39
N GLU A 174 -27.95 0.91 28.22
CA GLU A 174 -27.38 0.96 29.56
C GLU A 174 -25.87 1.28 29.49
N THR A 175 -25.48 2.32 30.22
CA THR A 175 -24.10 2.79 30.29
C THR A 175 -23.75 2.99 31.76
N SER A 176 -22.67 2.37 32.23
CA SER A 176 -22.33 2.28 33.66
C SER A 176 -21.99 3.62 34.34
N THR A 177 -21.84 4.70 33.57
CA THR A 177 -21.53 6.06 34.03
C THR A 177 -22.76 6.95 33.91
N ARG A 178 -23.54 7.03 34.99
CA ARG A 178 -24.84 7.75 35.07
C ARG A 178 -24.71 9.29 35.21
N THR A 179 -23.51 9.83 34.96
CA THR A 179 -23.08 11.19 35.39
C THR A 179 -22.80 12.19 34.28
N GLU A 180 -22.83 11.79 33.00
CA GLU A 180 -22.78 12.73 31.87
C GLU A 180 -24.09 12.72 31.08
N LYS A 181 -24.39 13.83 30.39
CA LYS A 181 -25.51 13.92 29.44
C LYS A 181 -25.27 12.91 28.30
N SER A 182 -25.86 11.73 28.42
CA SER A 182 -25.74 10.68 27.40
C SER A 182 -26.18 11.21 26.04
N THR A 183 -25.46 10.85 24.98
CA THR A 183 -25.88 11.17 23.62
C THR A 183 -27.16 10.40 23.30
N ASP A 184 -28.16 11.09 22.78
CA ASP A 184 -29.45 10.51 22.38
C ASP A 184 -29.28 9.36 21.37
N GLU A 185 -30.13 8.35 21.46
CA GLU A 185 -30.05 7.15 20.62
C GLU A 185 -30.30 7.49 19.14
N LEU A 186 -31.09 8.52 18.86
CA LEU A 186 -31.27 9.05 17.50
C LEU A 186 -29.95 9.55 16.90
N THR A 187 -29.19 10.36 17.62
CA THR A 187 -27.88 10.87 17.19
C THR A 187 -26.85 9.74 17.09
N ARG A 188 -26.88 8.74 17.99
CA ARG A 188 -26.06 7.53 17.87
C ARG A 188 -26.38 6.77 16.58
N LEU A 189 -27.66 6.46 16.33
CA LEU A 189 -28.12 5.80 15.12
C LEU A 189 -27.74 6.58 13.86
N ARG A 190 -27.92 7.91 13.85
CA ARG A 190 -27.50 8.78 12.74
C ARG A 190 -26.00 8.72 12.49
N ARG A 191 -25.16 8.81 13.53
CA ARG A 191 -23.70 8.64 13.42
C ARG A 191 -23.34 7.27 12.82
N SER A 192 -24.01 6.21 13.26
CA SER A 192 -23.83 4.85 12.72
C SER A 192 -24.16 4.79 11.23
N LEU A 193 -25.38 5.22 10.85
CA LEU A 193 -25.87 5.17 9.48
C LEU A 193 -25.09 6.08 8.51
N LEU A 194 -24.66 7.27 8.94
CA LEU A 194 -23.84 8.16 8.12
C LEU A 194 -22.45 7.55 7.85
N CYS A 195 -21.77 7.02 8.88
CA CYS A 195 -20.47 6.36 8.70
C CYS A 195 -20.60 5.08 7.85
N ALA A 196 -21.64 4.28 8.06
CA ALA A 196 -21.95 3.10 7.23
C ALA A 196 -22.20 3.48 5.77
N ALA A 197 -23.04 4.49 5.50
CA ALA A 197 -23.35 4.95 4.15
C ALA A 197 -22.09 5.47 3.43
N VAL A 198 -21.21 6.23 4.10
CA VAL A 198 -19.94 6.66 3.50
C VAL A 198 -19.05 5.46 3.21
N ALA A 199 -18.93 4.48 4.11
CA ALA A 199 -18.16 3.26 3.86
C ALA A 199 -18.67 2.49 2.62
N VAL A 200 -19.99 2.36 2.47
CA VAL A 200 -20.63 1.73 1.29
C VAL A 200 -20.40 2.52 0.00
N ILE A 201 -20.43 3.86 0.02
CA ILE A 201 -20.12 4.66 -1.17
C ILE A 201 -18.64 4.55 -1.57
N LEU A 202 -17.73 4.51 -0.59
CA LEU A 202 -16.31 4.29 -0.85
C LEU A 202 -16.03 2.89 -1.40
N ARG A 203 -16.72 1.87 -0.88
CA ARG A 203 -16.62 0.46 -1.29
C ARG A 203 -17.99 -0.23 -1.20
N PRO A 204 -18.69 -0.43 -2.33
CA PRO A 204 -20.05 -1.00 -2.34
C PRO A 204 -20.18 -2.36 -1.64
N THR A 205 -19.10 -3.14 -1.60
CA THR A 205 -19.02 -4.43 -0.91
C THR A 205 -19.22 -4.35 0.60
N ASN A 206 -18.99 -3.20 1.23
CA ASN A 206 -19.21 -2.98 2.67
C ASN A 206 -20.68 -3.20 3.07
N VAL A 207 -21.61 -3.07 2.12
CA VAL A 207 -23.06 -3.27 2.32
C VAL A 207 -23.41 -4.65 2.88
N LEU A 208 -22.58 -5.67 2.64
CA LEU A 208 -22.75 -7.02 3.18
C LEU A 208 -22.78 -7.06 4.72
N ILE A 209 -21.95 -6.24 5.37
CA ILE A 209 -21.91 -6.11 6.85
C ILE A 209 -23.26 -5.57 7.34
N TRP A 210 -23.71 -4.45 6.77
CA TRP A 210 -24.92 -3.75 7.21
C TRP A 210 -26.20 -4.51 6.88
N MET A 211 -26.27 -5.21 5.76
CA MET A 211 -27.40 -6.09 5.44
C MET A 211 -27.50 -7.24 6.44
N THR A 212 -26.39 -7.86 6.81
CA THR A 212 -26.36 -8.97 7.78
C THR A 212 -26.76 -8.49 9.18
N LEU A 213 -26.22 -7.36 9.65
CA LEU A 213 -26.59 -6.76 10.93
C LEU A 213 -28.07 -6.35 10.99
N SER A 214 -28.57 -5.70 9.93
CA SER A 214 -29.97 -5.26 9.86
C SER A 214 -30.93 -6.45 9.81
N TRP A 215 -30.59 -7.50 9.05
CA TRP A 215 -31.37 -8.74 8.98
C TRP A 215 -31.53 -9.39 10.36
N TYR A 216 -30.43 -9.61 11.09
CA TYR A 216 -30.51 -10.22 12.41
C TYR A 216 -31.16 -9.31 13.46
N THR A 217 -30.94 -7.99 13.39
CA THR A 217 -31.49 -7.03 14.37
C THR A 217 -33.00 -6.86 14.21
N PHE A 218 -33.52 -6.77 12.97
CA PHE A 218 -34.90 -6.35 12.72
C PHE A 218 -35.81 -7.43 12.11
N VAL A 219 -35.27 -8.38 11.35
CA VAL A 219 -36.07 -9.42 10.65
C VAL A 219 -36.06 -10.73 11.42
N TRP A 220 -34.90 -11.17 11.92
CA TRP A 220 -34.79 -12.37 12.75
C TRP A 220 -35.46 -12.17 14.12
N ASN A 221 -35.26 -11.02 14.76
CA ASN A 221 -35.96 -10.63 15.98
C ASN A 221 -37.41 -10.17 15.68
N ARG A 222 -38.28 -11.14 15.36
CA ARG A 222 -39.69 -10.88 14.99
C ARG A 222 -40.42 -10.04 16.05
N ASN A 223 -40.17 -10.29 17.32
CA ASN A 223 -40.82 -9.64 18.46
C ASN A 223 -40.25 -8.24 18.82
N GLY A 224 -39.27 -7.73 18.07
CA GLY A 224 -38.70 -6.39 18.31
C GLY A 224 -39.72 -5.24 18.13
N PRO A 225 -39.66 -4.18 18.95
CA PRO A 225 -40.58 -3.03 18.90
C PRO A 225 -40.80 -2.42 17.52
N VAL A 226 -42.05 -2.08 17.20
CA VAL A 226 -42.41 -1.43 15.92
C VAL A 226 -41.86 0.00 15.84
N GLY A 227 -41.70 0.69 16.97
CA GLY A 227 -41.09 2.02 17.03
C GLY A 227 -39.64 2.02 16.54
N GLU A 228 -38.80 1.13 17.09
CA GLU A 228 -37.40 0.93 16.68
C GLU A 228 -37.28 0.61 15.18
N LYS A 229 -38.13 -0.29 14.67
CA LYS A 229 -38.19 -0.64 13.24
C LYS A 229 -38.56 0.54 12.34
N LYS A 230 -39.57 1.34 12.72
CA LYS A 230 -39.99 2.55 12.00
C LYS A 230 -38.91 3.64 12.01
N MET A 231 -38.28 3.86 13.17
CA MET A 231 -37.19 4.82 13.36
C MET A 231 -35.98 4.43 12.50
N PHE A 232 -35.56 3.16 12.54
CA PHE A 232 -34.47 2.64 11.72
C PHE A 232 -34.73 2.87 10.22
N ALA A 233 -35.92 2.54 9.73
CA ALA A 233 -36.28 2.74 8.33
C ALA A 233 -36.24 4.23 7.93
N ARG A 234 -36.82 5.12 8.76
CA ARG A 234 -36.83 6.57 8.54
C ARG A 234 -35.41 7.14 8.46
N GLU A 235 -34.58 6.86 9.47
CA GLU A 235 -33.21 7.39 9.53
C GLU A 235 -32.30 6.76 8.46
N THR A 236 -32.53 5.51 8.05
CA THR A 236 -31.80 4.89 6.94
C THR A 236 -32.06 5.65 5.63
N VAL A 237 -33.31 6.01 5.35
CA VAL A 237 -33.67 6.83 4.17
C VAL A 237 -33.07 8.23 4.26
N VAL A 238 -33.17 8.91 5.41
CA VAL A 238 -32.63 10.27 5.61
C VAL A 238 -31.10 10.30 5.52
N CYS A 239 -30.39 9.46 6.28
CA CYS A 239 -28.93 9.43 6.27
C CYS A 239 -28.38 8.91 4.93
N GLY A 240 -29.01 7.88 4.36
CA GLY A 240 -28.65 7.32 3.06
C GLY A 240 -28.80 8.35 1.93
N SER A 241 -29.97 8.99 1.82
CA SER A 241 -30.19 10.03 0.80
C SER A 241 -29.25 11.23 0.97
N THR A 242 -28.95 11.65 2.20
CA THR A 242 -27.98 12.73 2.48
C THR A 242 -26.58 12.40 1.93
N ILE A 243 -26.08 11.18 2.19
CA ILE A 243 -24.76 10.75 1.70
C ILE A 243 -24.76 10.49 0.19
N LEU A 244 -25.86 9.97 -0.38
CA LEU A 244 -26.03 9.81 -1.83
C LEU A 244 -26.00 11.16 -2.55
N LEU A 245 -26.70 12.17 -2.02
CA LEU A 245 -26.69 13.55 -2.54
C LEU A 245 -25.28 14.16 -2.46
N LEU A 246 -24.61 14.01 -1.31
CA LEU A 246 -23.24 14.49 -1.13
C LEU A 246 -22.27 13.83 -2.13
N SER A 247 -22.35 12.51 -2.32
CA SER A 247 -21.54 11.82 -3.34
C SER A 247 -21.87 12.34 -4.73
N ALA A 248 -23.15 12.46 -5.09
CA ALA A 248 -23.55 12.94 -6.41
C ALA A 248 -23.02 14.36 -6.70
N VAL A 249 -23.02 15.25 -5.70
CA VAL A 249 -22.44 16.60 -5.82
C VAL A 249 -20.90 16.55 -5.96
N VAL A 250 -20.20 15.81 -5.11
CA VAL A 250 -18.73 15.68 -5.16
C VAL A 250 -18.28 15.03 -6.48
N ASP A 251 -18.96 13.97 -6.91
CA ASP A 251 -18.72 13.29 -8.18
C ASP A 251 -19.06 14.21 -9.37
N ARG A 252 -20.14 15.01 -9.30
CA ARG A 252 -20.49 16.00 -10.33
C ARG A 252 -19.46 17.13 -10.46
N ILE A 253 -18.86 17.57 -9.36
CA ILE A 253 -17.76 18.54 -9.35
C ILE A 253 -16.49 17.90 -9.92
N PHE A 254 -16.17 16.67 -9.52
CA PHE A 254 -14.96 16.00 -9.96
C PHE A 254 -15.02 15.62 -11.45
N TYR A 255 -16.09 14.97 -11.90
CA TYR A 255 -16.21 14.42 -13.25
C TYR A 255 -16.77 15.39 -14.29
N ASN A 256 -17.33 16.54 -13.87
CA ASN A 256 -18.11 17.47 -14.70
C ASN A 256 -19.40 16.87 -15.31
N ALA A 257 -19.81 15.67 -14.88
CA ALA A 257 -21.00 14.96 -15.35
C ALA A 257 -21.78 14.37 -14.16
N TRP A 258 -23.10 14.23 -14.30
CA TRP A 258 -23.90 13.49 -13.32
C TRP A 258 -23.68 12.00 -13.51
N VAL A 259 -22.99 11.38 -12.56
CA VAL A 259 -22.64 9.96 -12.58
C VAL A 259 -22.88 9.33 -11.22
N PHE A 260 -23.16 8.03 -11.20
CA PHE A 260 -23.32 7.26 -9.97
C PHE A 260 -22.31 6.10 -9.95
N PRO A 261 -21.08 6.33 -9.43
CA PRO A 261 -20.00 5.35 -9.50
C PRO A 261 -20.30 3.96 -8.95
N PRO A 262 -21.09 3.76 -7.86
CA PRO A 262 -21.40 2.42 -7.35
C PRO A 262 -22.09 1.49 -8.37
N VAL A 263 -22.95 2.02 -9.25
CA VAL A 263 -23.61 1.21 -10.30
C VAL A 263 -22.63 0.88 -11.43
N ASN A 264 -21.76 1.82 -11.82
CA ASN A 264 -20.70 1.55 -12.80
C ASN A 264 -19.69 0.52 -12.27
N PHE A 265 -19.32 0.62 -10.99
CA PHE A 265 -18.49 -0.37 -10.30
C PHE A 265 -19.11 -1.76 -10.38
N LEU A 266 -20.39 -1.91 -10.02
CA LEU A 266 -21.11 -3.18 -10.07
C LEU A 266 -21.16 -3.74 -11.50
N ARG A 267 -21.50 -2.90 -12.49
CA ARG A 267 -21.58 -3.29 -13.90
C ARG A 267 -20.24 -3.79 -14.44
N VAL A 268 -19.13 -3.11 -14.16
CA VAL A 268 -17.82 -3.46 -14.73
C VAL A 268 -17.13 -4.60 -13.97
N ASN A 269 -17.23 -4.64 -12.64
CA ASN A 269 -16.52 -5.64 -11.84
C ASN A 269 -17.28 -6.96 -11.69
N VAL A 270 -18.62 -6.92 -11.62
CA VAL A 270 -19.46 -8.12 -11.45
C VAL A 270 -20.02 -8.62 -12.78
N LEU A 271 -20.62 -7.76 -13.61
CA LEU A 271 -21.24 -8.22 -14.86
C LEU A 271 -20.25 -8.39 -16.03
N GLN A 272 -19.18 -7.60 -16.08
CA GLN A 272 -18.14 -7.72 -17.12
C GLN A 272 -16.89 -8.47 -16.64
N SER A 273 -16.94 -9.05 -15.44
CA SER A 273 -15.91 -9.90 -14.82
C SER A 273 -14.49 -9.32 -14.85
N LEU A 274 -14.30 -7.99 -14.88
CA LEU A 274 -12.97 -7.36 -14.97
C LEU A 274 -12.03 -7.82 -13.86
N ALA A 275 -12.58 -8.20 -12.71
CA ALA A 275 -11.86 -8.82 -11.60
C ALA A 275 -10.91 -9.95 -12.04
N SER A 276 -11.30 -10.81 -12.98
CA SER A 276 -10.46 -11.94 -13.43
C SER A 276 -9.17 -11.52 -14.15
N PHE A 277 -9.08 -10.29 -14.64
CA PHE A 277 -7.84 -9.72 -15.20
C PHE A 277 -6.74 -9.62 -14.14
N TYR A 278 -7.11 -9.39 -12.88
CA TYR A 278 -6.18 -9.26 -11.76
C TYR A 278 -5.81 -10.59 -11.08
N GLY A 279 -6.32 -11.71 -11.59
CA GLY A 279 -6.05 -13.05 -11.10
C GLY A 279 -7.32 -13.84 -10.74
N ASN A 280 -7.13 -15.14 -10.51
CA ASN A 280 -8.17 -16.03 -10.00
C ASN A 280 -7.63 -16.79 -8.78
N ASN A 281 -8.42 -16.85 -7.71
CA ASN A 281 -8.07 -17.43 -6.43
C ASN A 281 -9.09 -18.49 -6.03
N ASP A 282 -8.64 -19.56 -5.38
CA ASP A 282 -9.51 -20.66 -4.94
C ASP A 282 -10.61 -20.19 -3.98
N TRP A 283 -11.70 -20.93 -3.91
CA TRP A 283 -12.86 -20.60 -3.07
C TRP A 283 -12.48 -20.51 -1.57
N HIS A 284 -11.54 -21.33 -1.11
CA HIS A 284 -11.10 -21.38 0.29
C HIS A 284 -10.08 -20.29 0.68
N TYR A 285 -9.65 -19.42 -0.24
CA TYR A 285 -8.60 -18.41 -0.04
C TYR A 285 -8.71 -17.64 1.30
N TYR A 286 -9.92 -17.15 1.66
CA TYR A 286 -10.07 -16.39 2.90
C TYR A 286 -9.88 -17.22 4.17
N ILE A 287 -10.15 -18.52 4.11
CA ILE A 287 -9.92 -19.46 5.22
C ILE A 287 -8.44 -19.85 5.28
N THR A 288 -7.84 -20.21 4.14
CA THR A 288 -6.48 -20.78 4.08
C THR A 288 -5.36 -19.75 4.06
N GLN A 289 -5.63 -18.51 3.63
CA GLN A 289 -4.61 -17.45 3.48
C GLN A 289 -5.09 -16.12 4.07
N GLY A 290 -6.34 -15.73 3.81
CA GLY A 290 -6.90 -14.45 4.25
C GLY A 290 -6.86 -14.26 5.76
N TYR A 291 -7.44 -15.17 6.53
CA TYR A 291 -7.42 -15.09 7.99
C TYR A 291 -6.04 -15.31 8.62
N PRO A 292 -5.23 -16.28 8.18
CA PRO A 292 -3.84 -16.39 8.62
C PRO A 292 -3.02 -15.10 8.42
N LEU A 293 -3.16 -14.42 7.28
CA LEU A 293 -2.43 -13.17 7.02
C LEU A 293 -3.00 -11.97 7.80
N LEU A 294 -4.33 -11.92 7.94
CA LEU A 294 -5.04 -10.83 8.64
C LEU A 294 -4.79 -10.85 10.16
N LEU A 295 -4.72 -12.04 10.76
CA LEU A 295 -4.65 -12.24 12.21
C LEU A 295 -3.26 -12.63 12.69
N THR A 296 -2.41 -13.19 11.83
CA THR A 296 -1.04 -13.63 12.16
C THR A 296 -1.01 -14.52 13.41
N THR A 297 -0.27 -14.15 14.45
CA THR A 297 -0.18 -14.88 15.73
C THR A 297 -1.47 -14.88 16.55
N ALA A 298 -2.43 -13.99 16.26
CA ALA A 298 -3.72 -13.93 16.94
C ALA A 298 -4.70 -15.00 16.44
N LEU A 299 -4.46 -15.61 15.26
CA LEU A 299 -5.33 -16.59 14.62
C LEU A 299 -5.85 -17.70 15.56
N PRO A 300 -5.02 -18.46 16.31
CA PRO A 300 -5.51 -19.55 17.17
C PRO A 300 -6.48 -19.06 18.25
N PHE A 301 -6.21 -17.89 18.85
CA PHE A 301 -7.09 -17.27 19.84
C PHE A 301 -8.40 -16.79 19.20
N THR A 302 -8.36 -16.30 17.95
CA THR A 302 -9.56 -15.93 17.19
C THR A 302 -10.43 -17.14 16.88
N LEU A 303 -9.83 -18.27 16.48
CA LEU A 303 -10.56 -19.52 16.23
C LEU A 303 -11.23 -20.05 17.50
N VAL A 304 -10.54 -20.00 18.64
CA VAL A 304 -11.14 -20.31 19.95
C VAL A 304 -12.29 -19.35 20.27
N GLY A 305 -12.10 -18.04 20.11
CA GLY A 305 -13.15 -17.04 20.34
C GLY A 305 -14.40 -17.27 19.47
N LEU A 306 -14.22 -17.51 18.17
CA LEU A 306 -15.30 -17.83 17.24
C LEU A 306 -16.01 -19.14 17.62
N TYR A 307 -15.29 -20.19 17.98
CA TYR A 307 -15.87 -21.46 18.44
C TYR A 307 -16.72 -21.26 19.70
N ARG A 308 -16.19 -20.58 20.71
CA ARG A 308 -16.93 -20.28 21.96
C ARG A 308 -18.21 -19.48 21.68
N VAL A 309 -18.12 -18.42 20.90
CA VAL A 309 -19.24 -17.51 20.61
C VAL A 309 -20.32 -18.15 19.72
N CYS A 310 -19.93 -19.03 18.78
CA CYS A 310 -20.87 -19.66 17.83
C CYS A 310 -21.43 -21.01 18.29
N TRP A 311 -20.70 -21.78 19.10
CA TRP A 311 -21.00 -23.21 19.33
C TRP A 311 -21.16 -23.62 20.80
N GLN A 312 -20.71 -22.81 21.77
CA GLN A 312 -20.98 -23.08 23.18
C GLN A 312 -22.32 -22.47 23.62
N SER A 313 -22.99 -23.15 24.55
CA SER A 313 -24.26 -22.70 25.13
C SER A 313 -24.04 -21.51 26.06
N SER A 314 -25.07 -20.66 26.23
CA SER A 314 -25.03 -19.46 27.09
C SER A 314 -24.81 -19.75 28.59
N ASN A 315 -24.83 -21.03 28.98
CA ASN A 315 -24.68 -21.46 30.37
C ASN A 315 -23.23 -21.83 30.74
N ASP A 316 -22.28 -21.75 29.80
CA ASP A 316 -20.86 -22.01 30.07
C ASP A 316 -20.09 -20.70 30.40
N VAL A 317 -19.16 -20.82 31.35
CA VAL A 317 -18.33 -19.79 32.01
C VAL A 317 -17.68 -18.76 31.07
N ALA A 318 -17.52 -19.08 29.78
CA ALA A 318 -16.84 -18.25 28.80
C ALA A 318 -17.55 -16.92 28.41
N THR A 319 -18.76 -16.65 28.94
CA THR A 319 -19.51 -15.42 28.63
C THR A 319 -19.94 -14.59 29.86
N GLU A 320 -19.52 -14.97 31.08
CA GLU A 320 -19.85 -14.25 32.31
C GLU A 320 -19.29 -12.81 32.37
N ASP A 321 -18.12 -12.57 31.75
CA ASP A 321 -17.50 -11.25 31.63
C ASP A 321 -18.23 -10.28 30.66
N ALA A 322 -19.21 -10.75 29.89
CA ALA A 322 -19.88 -9.95 28.86
C ALA A 322 -21.31 -9.60 29.26
N THR A 323 -21.69 -8.32 29.07
CA THR A 323 -23.07 -7.87 29.32
C THR A 323 -24.07 -8.62 28.43
N PRO A 324 -25.37 -8.74 28.79
CA PRO A 324 -26.35 -9.44 27.95
C PRO A 324 -26.43 -8.89 26.50
N ALA A 325 -26.35 -7.56 26.34
CA ALA A 325 -26.24 -6.92 25.03
C ALA A 325 -24.87 -7.17 24.37
N GLY A 326 -23.78 -7.24 25.14
CA GLY A 326 -22.45 -7.63 24.70
C GLY A 326 -22.38 -9.06 24.14
N GLN A 327 -23.03 -10.03 24.77
CA GLN A 327 -23.10 -11.41 24.28
C GLN A 327 -23.79 -11.50 22.91
N ILE A 328 -24.91 -10.78 22.72
CA ILE A 328 -25.60 -10.70 21.42
C ILE A 328 -24.72 -9.97 20.40
N THR A 329 -24.05 -8.88 20.80
CA THR A 329 -23.08 -8.17 19.96
C THR A 329 -21.99 -9.12 19.45
N LEU A 330 -21.35 -9.89 20.33
CA LEU A 330 -20.32 -10.88 19.96
C LEU A 330 -20.84 -11.91 18.96
N ARG A 331 -22.04 -12.47 19.18
CA ARG A 331 -22.67 -13.43 18.25
C ARG A 331 -22.90 -12.82 16.86
N LEU A 332 -23.30 -11.54 16.79
CA LEU A 332 -23.46 -10.83 15.52
C LEU A 332 -22.11 -10.50 14.85
N LEU A 333 -21.11 -10.07 15.62
CA LEU A 333 -19.75 -9.84 15.15
C LEU A 333 -19.10 -11.14 14.60
N ALA A 334 -19.34 -12.27 15.25
CA ALA A 334 -18.88 -13.58 14.78
C ALA A 334 -19.59 -14.00 13.48
N ARG A 335 -20.92 -13.79 13.38
CA ARG A 335 -21.68 -14.08 12.15
C ARG A 335 -21.23 -13.25 10.95
N ILE A 336 -21.03 -11.93 11.09
CA ILE A 336 -20.48 -11.12 9.99
C ILE A 336 -19.06 -11.58 9.60
N SER A 337 -18.27 -12.00 10.59
CA SER A 337 -16.92 -12.56 10.41
C SER A 337 -16.90 -13.97 9.83
N LEU A 338 -18.05 -14.55 9.48
CA LEU A 338 -18.13 -15.82 8.75
C LEU A 338 -18.86 -15.64 7.42
N LEU A 339 -19.96 -14.89 7.41
CA LEU A 339 -20.81 -14.68 6.23
C LEU A 339 -20.20 -13.74 5.19
N VAL A 340 -19.50 -12.67 5.60
CA VAL A 340 -18.90 -11.71 4.64
C VAL A 340 -17.73 -12.34 3.85
N PRO A 341 -16.76 -13.05 4.47
CA PRO A 341 -15.75 -13.80 3.71
C PRO A 341 -16.36 -14.91 2.85
N ALA A 342 -17.39 -15.62 3.33
CA ALA A 342 -18.07 -16.65 2.55
C ALA A 342 -18.74 -16.06 1.28
N ALA A 343 -19.32 -14.87 1.36
CA ALA A 343 -19.81 -14.16 0.18
C ALA A 343 -18.67 -13.75 -0.76
N PHE A 344 -17.51 -13.31 -0.23
CA PHE A 344 -16.32 -13.04 -1.05
C PHE A 344 -15.62 -14.30 -1.58
N SER A 345 -15.86 -15.50 -1.03
CA SER A 345 -15.35 -16.74 -1.60
C SER A 345 -15.90 -17.02 -3.01
N LEU A 346 -17.07 -16.43 -3.35
CA LEU A 346 -17.74 -16.55 -4.64
C LEU A 346 -17.12 -15.69 -5.77
N ILE A 347 -16.30 -14.68 -5.46
CA ILE A 347 -15.66 -13.84 -6.49
C ILE A 347 -14.31 -14.41 -6.92
N SER A 348 -13.97 -14.33 -8.22
CA SER A 348 -12.74 -14.89 -8.79
C SER A 348 -11.47 -14.24 -8.21
N HIS A 349 -11.40 -12.90 -8.25
CA HIS A 349 -10.31 -12.15 -7.63
C HIS A 349 -10.56 -11.94 -6.15
N LYS A 350 -9.55 -12.17 -5.32
CA LYS A 350 -9.65 -12.09 -3.87
C LYS A 350 -8.43 -11.35 -3.31
N GLU A 351 -8.65 -10.54 -2.29
CA GLU A 351 -7.57 -9.84 -1.58
C GLU A 351 -7.88 -9.80 -0.09
N VAL A 352 -6.89 -10.04 0.76
CA VAL A 352 -7.03 -9.91 2.22
C VAL A 352 -7.53 -8.51 2.63
N ARG A 353 -7.24 -7.47 1.84
CA ARG A 353 -7.75 -6.11 2.05
C ARG A 353 -9.28 -6.00 1.96
N PHE A 354 -9.97 -6.90 1.26
CA PHE A 354 -11.45 -6.86 1.16
C PHE A 354 -12.14 -7.25 2.46
N ILE A 355 -11.49 -8.07 3.30
CA ILE A 355 -11.97 -8.45 4.64
C ILE A 355 -11.37 -7.60 5.77
N TYR A 356 -10.55 -6.59 5.45
CA TYR A 356 -9.93 -5.71 6.46
C TYR A 356 -10.95 -4.98 7.38
N PRO A 357 -12.14 -4.55 6.93
CA PRO A 357 -13.17 -3.99 7.82
C PRO A 357 -13.67 -4.94 8.92
N LEU A 358 -13.38 -6.24 8.83
CA LEU A 358 -13.70 -7.23 9.86
C LEU A 358 -12.62 -7.33 10.95
N LEU A 359 -11.41 -6.77 10.75
CA LEU A 359 -10.31 -6.87 11.73
C LEU A 359 -10.69 -6.36 13.13
N PRO A 360 -11.35 -5.19 13.29
CA PRO A 360 -11.81 -4.73 14.60
C PRO A 360 -12.73 -5.75 15.31
N ALA A 361 -13.68 -6.33 14.57
CA ALA A 361 -14.61 -7.33 15.09
C ALA A 361 -13.87 -8.61 15.53
N LEU A 362 -12.91 -9.07 14.73
CA LEU A 362 -12.09 -10.24 15.04
C LEU A 362 -11.20 -10.00 16.27
N HIS A 363 -10.53 -8.85 16.36
CA HIS A 363 -9.74 -8.49 17.55
C HIS A 363 -10.60 -8.46 18.82
N ILE A 364 -11.84 -7.93 18.74
CA ILE A 364 -12.79 -7.94 19.86
C ILE A 364 -13.13 -9.38 20.28
N ILE A 365 -13.48 -10.27 19.35
CA ILE A 365 -13.77 -11.69 19.62
C ILE A 365 -12.54 -12.42 20.22
N THR A 366 -11.35 -12.03 19.78
CA THR A 366 -10.06 -12.60 20.20
C THR A 366 -9.60 -12.11 21.57
N ALA A 367 -10.09 -10.94 22.00
CA ALA A 367 -9.60 -10.25 23.18
C ALA A 367 -9.80 -11.03 24.48
N LEU A 368 -10.98 -11.64 24.68
CA LEU A 368 -11.27 -12.45 25.88
C LEU A 368 -10.46 -13.76 25.94
N PRO A 369 -10.32 -14.56 24.86
CA PRO A 369 -9.35 -15.66 24.81
C PRO A 369 -7.91 -15.25 25.11
N VAL A 370 -7.46 -14.08 24.63
CA VAL A 370 -6.10 -13.56 24.89
C VAL A 370 -5.93 -13.11 26.34
N SER A 371 -6.88 -12.34 26.89
CA SER A 371 -6.80 -11.88 28.28
C SER A 371 -6.88 -13.05 29.27
N SER A 372 -7.81 -14.00 29.06
CA SER A 372 -7.93 -15.19 29.92
C SER A 372 -6.73 -16.14 29.82
N PHE A 373 -5.99 -16.15 28.70
CA PHE A 373 -4.78 -16.98 28.58
C PHE A 373 -3.53 -16.33 29.21
N PHE A 374 -3.29 -15.04 28.95
CA PHE A 374 -2.06 -14.35 29.37
C PHE A 374 -2.17 -13.50 30.65
N LEU A 375 -3.37 -12.97 30.95
CA LEU A 375 -3.63 -12.02 32.04
C LEU A 375 -4.43 -12.64 33.21
N SER A 376 -4.56 -13.97 33.27
CA SER A 376 -5.27 -14.63 34.36
C SER A 376 -4.60 -14.37 35.72
N LEU A 377 -5.35 -13.74 36.62
CA LEU A 377 -4.91 -13.20 37.92
C LEU A 377 -4.62 -14.25 39.00
N SER A 378 -4.30 -15.50 38.63
CA SER A 378 -3.90 -16.56 39.56
C SER A 378 -2.41 -16.93 39.39
N PRO A 379 -1.47 -16.10 39.88
CA PRO A 379 -0.03 -16.28 39.68
C PRO A 379 0.58 -17.42 40.52
N SER A 380 -0.20 -18.15 41.33
CA SER A 380 0.30 -19.18 42.25
C SER A 380 0.65 -20.52 41.59
N THR A 381 0.41 -20.68 40.28
CA THR A 381 0.61 -21.95 39.58
C THR A 381 1.68 -21.85 38.48
N ARG A 382 2.61 -22.82 38.44
CA ARG A 382 3.65 -22.96 37.40
C ARG A 382 3.16 -22.74 35.95
N PRO A 383 1.99 -23.24 35.51
CA PRO A 383 1.46 -22.94 34.17
C PRO A 383 1.20 -21.46 33.87
N ALA A 384 0.92 -20.60 34.86
CA ALA A 384 0.72 -19.17 34.61
C ALA A 384 2.01 -18.48 34.11
N LEU A 385 3.14 -18.74 34.80
CA LEU A 385 4.46 -18.24 34.42
C LEU A 385 4.89 -18.75 33.04
N ALA A 386 4.59 -20.02 32.73
CA ALA A 386 4.88 -20.62 31.43
C ALA A 386 4.02 -20.04 30.27
N ARG A 387 2.85 -19.47 30.54
CA ARG A 387 2.05 -18.74 29.53
C ARG A 387 2.59 -17.33 29.32
N GLN A 388 2.99 -16.66 30.40
CA GLN A 388 3.58 -15.31 30.31
C GLN A 388 4.92 -15.30 29.57
N SER A 389 5.74 -16.35 29.69
CA SER A 389 6.99 -16.48 28.92
C SER A 389 6.77 -16.65 27.40
N ILE A 390 5.57 -17.04 26.95
CA ILE A 390 5.18 -17.12 25.52
C ILE A 390 4.71 -15.75 25.00
N LEU A 391 4.22 -14.85 25.86
CA LEU A 391 3.71 -13.54 25.43
C LEU A 391 4.80 -12.68 24.79
N LEU A 392 5.99 -12.62 25.42
CA LEU A 392 7.11 -11.82 24.94
C LEU A 392 7.60 -12.22 23.54
N PRO A 393 7.90 -13.50 23.22
CA PRO A 393 8.29 -13.88 21.87
C PRO A 393 7.17 -13.72 20.83
N VAL A 394 5.91 -13.91 21.20
CA VAL A 394 4.76 -13.64 20.29
C VAL A 394 4.68 -12.15 19.95
N LEU A 395 4.80 -11.28 20.96
CA LEU A 395 4.81 -9.82 20.76
C LEU A 395 6.04 -9.39 19.95
N ALA A 396 7.22 -9.92 20.27
CA ALA A 396 8.45 -9.63 19.53
C ALA A 396 8.38 -10.06 18.06
N LEU A 397 7.78 -11.23 17.77
CA LEU A 397 7.54 -11.69 16.40
C LEU A 397 6.61 -10.74 15.64
N ASN A 398 5.49 -10.33 16.26
CA ASN A 398 4.57 -9.37 15.65
C ASN A 398 5.25 -8.03 15.37
N VAL A 399 5.97 -7.47 16.35
CA VAL A 399 6.71 -6.21 16.21
C VAL A 399 7.79 -6.31 15.13
N ALA A 400 8.49 -7.44 15.03
CA ALA A 400 9.47 -7.68 13.97
C ALA A 400 8.84 -7.71 12.58
N ILE A 401 7.68 -8.39 12.41
CA ILE A 401 6.94 -8.40 11.13
C ILE A 401 6.42 -7.00 10.79
N ALA A 402 5.82 -6.29 11.76
CA ALA A 402 5.31 -4.94 11.60
C ALA A 402 6.41 -3.96 11.19
N TYR A 403 7.55 -3.99 11.88
CA TYR A 403 8.73 -3.18 11.56
C TYR A 403 9.28 -3.52 10.17
N TYR A 404 9.50 -4.80 9.87
CA TYR A 404 10.03 -5.24 8.58
C TYR A 404 9.14 -4.79 7.41
N THR A 405 7.83 -5.03 7.50
CA THR A 405 6.86 -4.72 6.43
C THR A 405 6.53 -3.23 6.28
N SER A 406 6.86 -2.41 7.28
CA SER A 406 6.63 -0.95 7.29
C SER A 406 7.90 -0.13 7.00
N GLN A 407 9.09 -0.62 7.36
CA GLN A 407 10.35 0.14 7.30
C GLN A 407 11.39 -0.45 6.33
N MET A 408 11.45 -1.79 6.16
CA MET A 408 12.50 -2.44 5.36
C MET A 408 12.01 -2.89 3.98
N HIS A 409 10.86 -3.55 3.92
CA HIS A 409 10.30 -4.10 2.70
C HIS A 409 9.79 -2.99 1.77
N ASN A 410 10.25 -2.99 0.51
CA ASN A 410 9.97 -1.95 -0.47
C ASN A 410 10.39 -0.54 0.02
N SER A 411 11.55 -0.46 0.68
CA SER A 411 12.13 0.81 1.17
C SER A 411 12.80 1.62 0.05
N GLY A 412 13.52 0.95 -0.85
CA GLY A 412 14.25 1.56 -1.98
C GLY A 412 13.39 2.45 -2.88
N ILE A 413 12.13 2.07 -3.13
CA ILE A 413 11.18 2.87 -3.93
C ILE A 413 10.77 4.21 -3.26
N ILE A 414 10.85 4.30 -1.93
CA ILE A 414 10.62 5.54 -1.17
C ILE A 414 11.90 6.39 -1.19
N SER A 415 13.03 5.77 -0.83
CA SER A 415 14.37 6.38 -0.84
C SER A 415 14.71 7.00 -2.19
N LEU A 416 14.34 6.35 -3.29
CA LEU A 416 14.43 6.85 -4.66
C LEU A 416 13.78 8.23 -4.83
N THR A 417 12.54 8.39 -4.36
CA THR A 417 11.81 9.66 -4.53
C THR A 417 12.38 10.78 -3.65
N THR A 418 12.95 10.43 -2.50
CA THR A 418 13.72 11.36 -1.66
C THR A 418 15.01 11.79 -2.35
N TYR A 419 15.77 10.83 -2.92
CA TYR A 419 17.00 11.09 -3.68
C TYR A 419 16.74 12.03 -4.86
N LEU A 420 15.81 11.68 -5.77
CA LEU A 420 15.48 12.48 -6.95
C LEU A 420 15.01 13.91 -6.58
N ARG A 421 14.29 14.07 -5.47
CA ARG A 421 13.90 15.39 -4.97
C ARG A 421 15.11 16.21 -4.49
N GLY A 422 16.04 15.60 -3.76
CA GLY A 422 17.28 16.24 -3.31
C GLY A 422 18.20 16.64 -4.48
N GLU A 423 18.30 15.81 -5.52
CA GLU A 423 19.04 16.14 -6.74
C GLU A 423 18.40 17.34 -7.48
N PHE A 424 17.07 17.38 -7.59
CA PHE A 424 16.36 18.53 -8.16
C PHE A 424 16.61 19.82 -7.37
N GLU A 425 16.46 19.76 -6.04
CA GLU A 425 16.65 20.91 -5.15
C GLU A 425 18.10 21.45 -5.17
N SER A 426 19.09 20.56 -5.24
CA SER A 426 20.51 20.93 -5.21
C SER A 426 21.08 21.38 -6.56
N GLN A 427 20.65 20.80 -7.68
CA GLN A 427 21.31 21.00 -8.98
C GLN A 427 20.44 21.74 -10.00
N TYR A 428 19.12 21.54 -9.98
CA TYR A 428 18.23 22.05 -11.04
C TYR A 428 17.53 23.35 -10.63
N LEU A 429 17.14 23.47 -9.36
CA LEU A 429 16.44 24.63 -8.84
C LEU A 429 17.24 25.94 -8.99
N GLY A 430 18.55 25.90 -8.71
CA GLY A 430 19.44 27.05 -8.90
C GLY A 430 19.81 27.34 -10.37
N ARG A 431 19.74 26.34 -11.25
CA ARG A 431 20.00 26.47 -12.69
C ARG A 431 18.77 26.88 -13.51
N GLN A 432 17.60 26.99 -12.87
CA GLN A 432 16.30 27.21 -13.52
C GLN A 432 15.98 26.19 -14.64
N ALA A 433 16.46 24.95 -14.49
CA ALA A 433 16.29 23.89 -15.48
C ALA A 433 15.24 22.85 -15.03
N ASN A 434 14.51 22.26 -15.98
CA ASN A 434 13.66 21.10 -15.69
C ASN A 434 14.52 19.84 -15.52
N MET A 435 14.12 18.94 -14.63
CA MET A 435 14.73 17.61 -14.50
C MET A 435 13.79 16.56 -15.09
N THR A 436 14.32 15.59 -15.83
CA THR A 436 13.54 14.54 -16.48
C THR A 436 13.86 13.15 -15.92
N ILE A 437 12.81 12.35 -15.66
CA ILE A 437 12.91 10.99 -15.11
C ILE A 437 12.13 10.00 -15.99
N GLY A 438 12.73 8.85 -16.31
CA GLY A 438 12.04 7.71 -16.90
C GLY A 438 12.09 6.51 -15.98
N THR A 439 10.94 5.90 -15.69
CA THR A 439 10.82 4.76 -14.79
C THR A 439 10.43 3.49 -15.55
N LEU A 440 11.41 2.61 -15.74
CA LEU A 440 11.30 1.28 -16.35
C LEU A 440 11.16 0.21 -15.24
N MET A 441 10.13 0.38 -14.43
CA MET A 441 9.72 -0.52 -13.34
C MET A 441 8.27 -0.97 -13.63
N PRO A 442 7.78 -2.08 -13.05
CA PRO A 442 6.38 -2.42 -13.17
C PRO A 442 5.50 -1.28 -12.63
N CYS A 443 4.27 -1.20 -13.11
CA CYS A 443 3.43 -0.05 -12.77
C CYS A 443 3.20 0.09 -11.25
N HIS A 444 3.03 1.34 -10.82
CA HIS A 444 2.78 1.71 -9.41
C HIS A 444 3.86 1.22 -8.42
N SER A 445 5.09 0.96 -8.88
CA SER A 445 6.23 0.70 -8.00
C SER A 445 6.67 1.90 -7.15
N THR A 446 6.40 3.15 -7.56
CA THR A 446 6.84 4.35 -6.82
C THR A 446 5.66 5.25 -6.46
N PRO A 447 5.73 6.02 -5.35
CA PRO A 447 4.64 6.91 -4.92
C PRO A 447 4.48 8.17 -5.79
N TRP A 448 5.39 8.39 -6.74
CA TRP A 448 5.30 9.37 -7.82
C TRP A 448 4.99 10.80 -7.33
N ARG A 449 3.96 11.46 -7.88
CA ARG A 449 3.60 12.87 -7.59
C ARG A 449 3.25 13.16 -6.13
N SER A 450 2.92 12.16 -5.31
CA SER A 450 2.74 12.39 -3.86
C SER A 450 4.06 12.68 -3.13
N HIS A 451 5.20 12.33 -3.74
CA HIS A 451 6.54 12.54 -3.18
C HIS A 451 7.40 13.49 -4.03
N LEU A 452 7.19 13.54 -5.35
CA LEU A 452 7.84 14.49 -6.27
C LEU A 452 7.08 15.83 -6.31
N GLN A 453 7.18 16.60 -5.22
CA GLN A 453 6.43 17.84 -4.94
C GLN A 453 6.79 19.07 -5.82
N TYR A 454 7.57 18.88 -6.89
CA TYR A 454 7.95 19.93 -7.84
C TYR A 454 7.29 19.69 -9.21
N PRO A 455 6.00 20.02 -9.40
CA PRO A 455 5.36 19.97 -10.71
C PRO A 455 5.91 21.09 -11.61
N PRO A 456 6.30 20.80 -12.87
CA PRO A 456 6.78 21.82 -13.80
C PRO A 456 5.63 22.74 -14.20
N SER A 457 5.88 24.05 -14.20
CA SER A 457 4.93 25.08 -14.63
C SER A 457 5.47 25.83 -15.86
N SER A 458 4.75 26.85 -16.34
CA SER A 458 5.26 27.77 -17.38
C SER A 458 6.20 28.84 -16.82
N THR A 459 6.26 29.02 -15.50
CA THR A 459 7.06 30.04 -14.80
C THR A 459 8.18 29.45 -13.96
N ASP A 460 8.08 28.17 -13.58
CA ASP A 460 8.96 27.52 -12.63
C ASP A 460 9.48 26.18 -13.17
N PRO A 461 10.78 25.90 -13.00
CA PRO A 461 11.34 24.58 -13.28
C PRO A 461 10.69 23.53 -12.39
N GLY A 462 10.58 22.31 -12.90
CA GLY A 462 10.09 21.19 -12.13
C GLY A 462 10.54 19.83 -12.66
N ILE A 463 10.03 18.81 -12.00
CA ILE A 463 10.36 17.42 -12.29
C ILE A 463 9.36 16.88 -13.32
N ARG A 464 9.80 16.77 -14.57
CA ARG A 464 9.11 16.04 -15.64
C ARG A 464 9.42 14.55 -15.50
N GLY A 465 8.46 13.69 -15.79
CA GLY A 465 8.74 12.26 -15.75
C GLY A 465 7.64 11.40 -16.37
N TRP A 466 8.06 10.21 -16.83
CA TRP A 466 7.19 9.18 -17.37
C TRP A 466 7.50 7.82 -16.71
N ALA A 467 6.52 6.93 -16.68
CA ALA A 467 6.64 5.56 -16.17
C ALA A 467 5.85 4.61 -17.06
N LEU A 468 6.15 3.31 -16.99
CA LEU A 468 5.36 2.27 -17.66
C LEU A 468 3.93 2.21 -17.08
N THR A 469 2.94 2.10 -17.97
CA THR A 469 1.51 2.00 -17.62
C THR A 469 1.02 0.56 -17.60
N CYS A 470 -0.07 0.31 -16.86
CA CYS A 470 -0.78 -0.96 -16.81
C CYS A 470 -2.30 -0.73 -16.86
N GLU A 471 -2.76 -0.02 -17.90
CA GLU A 471 -4.19 0.25 -18.05
C GLU A 471 -4.95 -1.06 -18.42
N PRO A 472 -6.07 -1.39 -17.79
CA PRO A 472 -6.81 -2.62 -18.10
C PRO A 472 -7.50 -2.60 -19.48
N PRO A 473 -7.83 -3.76 -20.07
CA PRO A 473 -8.54 -3.80 -21.35
C PRO A 473 -10.04 -3.53 -21.20
N LEU A 474 -10.44 -2.30 -20.83
CA LEU A 474 -11.86 -1.96 -20.59
C LEU A 474 -12.73 -1.98 -21.86
N ASP A 475 -12.12 -1.73 -23.02
CA ASP A 475 -12.82 -1.50 -24.28
C ASP A 475 -12.75 -2.69 -25.26
N LEU A 476 -12.18 -3.81 -24.80
CA LEU A 476 -11.95 -5.02 -25.61
C LEU A 476 -13.00 -6.13 -25.35
N ASN A 477 -13.27 -6.94 -26.37
CA ASN A 477 -14.12 -8.12 -26.27
C ASN A 477 -13.47 -9.25 -25.44
N HIS A 478 -14.23 -10.27 -25.04
CA HIS A 478 -13.74 -11.31 -24.13
C HIS A 478 -12.53 -12.09 -24.67
N THR A 479 -12.50 -12.39 -25.98
CA THR A 479 -11.35 -13.01 -26.66
C THR A 479 -10.14 -12.08 -26.72
N GLU A 480 -10.33 -10.80 -27.04
CA GLU A 480 -9.26 -9.79 -27.08
C GLU A 480 -8.68 -9.51 -25.68
N LYS A 481 -9.50 -9.57 -24.62
CA LYS A 481 -9.07 -9.50 -23.22
C LYS A 481 -8.17 -10.67 -22.80
N GLN A 482 -8.26 -11.82 -23.44
CA GLN A 482 -7.40 -12.97 -23.13
C GLN A 482 -5.98 -12.81 -23.67
N THR A 483 -5.83 -12.13 -24.82
CA THR A 483 -4.55 -11.88 -25.50
C THR A 483 -3.94 -10.50 -25.20
N TYR A 484 -4.68 -9.60 -24.54
CA TYR A 484 -4.19 -8.29 -24.14
C TYR A 484 -2.96 -8.35 -23.22
N MET A 485 -1.97 -7.51 -23.53
CA MET A 485 -0.82 -7.20 -22.69
C MET A 485 -0.70 -5.69 -22.55
N ASP A 486 -0.52 -5.20 -21.32
CA ASP A 486 -0.32 -3.78 -21.07
C ASP A 486 1.10 -3.28 -21.42
N GLU A 487 1.38 -1.99 -21.29
CA GLU A 487 2.67 -1.40 -21.66
C GLU A 487 3.84 -1.96 -20.84
N ALA A 488 3.63 -2.22 -19.55
CA ALA A 488 4.65 -2.80 -18.68
C ALA A 488 4.89 -4.27 -19.03
N ASP A 489 3.83 -5.06 -19.24
CA ASP A 489 3.96 -6.46 -19.65
C ASP A 489 4.62 -6.60 -21.03
N GLN A 490 4.27 -5.75 -22.00
CA GLN A 490 4.95 -5.68 -23.31
C GLN A 490 6.42 -5.31 -23.17
N PHE A 491 6.77 -4.42 -22.24
CA PHE A 491 8.17 -4.08 -21.96
C PHE A 491 8.93 -5.26 -21.38
N TYR A 492 8.41 -5.91 -20.33
CA TYR A 492 9.09 -7.02 -19.67
C TYR A 492 9.17 -8.29 -20.52
N ALA A 493 8.27 -8.48 -21.50
CA ALA A 493 8.35 -9.56 -22.47
C ALA A 493 9.54 -9.41 -23.45
N ASN A 494 9.87 -8.19 -23.89
CA ASN A 494 11.06 -7.94 -24.71
C ASN A 494 11.58 -6.49 -24.57
N PRO A 495 12.40 -6.20 -23.53
CA PRO A 495 12.81 -4.82 -23.24
C PRO A 495 13.59 -4.17 -24.38
N THR A 496 14.48 -4.92 -25.04
CA THR A 496 15.33 -4.42 -26.13
C THR A 496 14.52 -4.02 -27.36
N MET A 497 13.52 -4.81 -27.76
CA MET A 497 12.63 -4.47 -28.87
C MET A 497 11.71 -3.30 -28.48
N TRP A 498 11.17 -3.31 -27.26
CA TRP A 498 10.31 -2.25 -26.75
C TRP A 498 11.03 -0.90 -26.73
N ILE A 499 12.28 -0.84 -26.26
CA ILE A 499 13.12 0.37 -26.25
C ILE A 499 13.28 0.92 -27.66
N LYS A 500 13.68 0.09 -28.64
CA LYS A 500 13.84 0.50 -30.05
C LYS A 500 12.53 1.03 -30.67
N LYS A 501 11.39 0.47 -30.27
CA LYS A 501 10.05 0.85 -30.77
C LYS A 501 9.55 2.17 -30.14
N HIS A 502 9.70 2.33 -28.83
CA HIS A 502 9.02 3.37 -28.06
C HIS A 502 9.90 4.53 -27.58
N MET A 503 11.23 4.39 -27.51
CA MET A 503 12.13 5.49 -27.15
C MET A 503 12.49 6.37 -28.35
N SER A 504 12.97 7.60 -28.09
CA SER A 504 13.53 8.51 -29.09
C SER A 504 14.70 7.84 -29.83
N ARG A 505 14.83 8.11 -31.14
CA ARG A 505 15.86 7.49 -32.00
C ARG A 505 17.27 8.01 -31.73
N HIS A 506 17.39 9.20 -31.15
CA HIS A 506 18.68 9.81 -30.80
C HIS A 506 19.00 9.47 -29.34
N MET A 507 19.73 8.38 -29.13
CA MET A 507 20.22 8.00 -27.81
C MET A 507 21.39 8.91 -27.41
N PRO A 508 21.47 9.41 -26.16
CA PRO A 508 22.64 10.15 -25.69
C PRO A 508 23.89 9.28 -25.76
N LEU A 509 24.87 9.65 -26.60
CA LEU A 509 26.11 8.89 -26.80
C LEU A 509 27.18 9.32 -25.78
N ALA A 510 28.02 8.37 -25.35
CA ALA A 510 29.18 8.70 -24.52
C ALA A 510 30.18 9.60 -25.28
N SER A 511 30.81 10.54 -24.57
CA SER A 511 31.72 11.53 -25.18
C SER A 511 32.88 10.90 -25.95
N SER A 512 33.36 9.73 -25.52
CA SER A 512 34.41 8.96 -26.19
C SER A 512 34.03 8.42 -27.59
N GLN A 513 32.79 8.63 -28.06
CA GLN A 513 32.39 8.34 -29.45
C GLN A 513 32.16 9.60 -30.31
N LEU A 514 32.30 10.80 -29.74
CA LEU A 514 32.27 12.05 -30.50
C LEU A 514 33.65 12.42 -31.08
N ASP A 515 34.73 11.96 -30.45
CA ASP A 515 36.11 12.31 -30.81
C ASP A 515 36.60 11.71 -32.15
N ASP A 516 35.97 10.66 -32.68
CA ASP A 516 36.31 10.08 -34.01
C ASP A 516 35.73 10.86 -35.20
N ARG A 517 34.95 11.94 -34.97
CA ARG A 517 34.36 12.76 -36.05
C ARG A 517 34.48 14.28 -35.90
N ALA A 518 34.96 14.79 -34.76
CA ALA A 518 35.11 16.23 -34.54
C ALA A 518 36.46 16.55 -33.87
N MET A 519 37.45 16.92 -34.69
CA MET A 519 38.71 17.49 -34.20
C MET A 519 38.49 18.77 -33.39
N GLY A 520 39.13 18.86 -32.21
CA GLY A 520 39.57 20.14 -31.66
C GLY A 520 38.99 20.58 -30.31
N GLY A 521 39.52 20.01 -29.22
CA GLY A 521 39.99 20.74 -28.03
C GLY A 521 39.01 21.56 -27.16
N GLY A 522 39.01 21.25 -25.86
CA GLY A 522 38.64 22.21 -24.80
C GLY A 522 37.55 21.73 -23.85
N HIS A 523 37.80 21.88 -22.54
CA HIS A 523 36.85 21.54 -21.48
C HIS A 523 35.50 22.27 -21.61
N ALA A 524 34.39 21.57 -21.36
CA ALA A 524 33.09 22.18 -21.09
C ALA A 524 32.26 21.36 -20.08
N PRO A 525 31.72 21.98 -19.01
CA PRO A 525 30.69 21.37 -18.17
C PRO A 525 29.29 21.54 -18.77
N LEU A 526 28.32 20.80 -18.22
CA LEU A 526 26.89 20.79 -18.54
C LEU A 526 26.34 22.14 -19.05
N ARG A 527 26.09 22.21 -20.36
CA ARG A 527 25.35 23.30 -20.99
C ARG A 527 24.26 22.71 -21.88
N HIS A 528 23.00 23.02 -21.60
CA HIS A 528 21.97 22.91 -22.65
C HIS A 528 22.42 23.79 -23.82
N HIS A 529 22.57 23.21 -25.00
CA HIS A 529 23.06 23.93 -26.18
C HIS A 529 22.08 25.04 -26.59
N HIS A 530 22.38 26.27 -26.18
CA HIS A 530 22.19 27.44 -27.04
C HIS A 530 23.48 27.62 -27.84
N TYR A 531 23.44 27.21 -29.11
CA TYR A 531 24.48 27.50 -30.10
C TYR A 531 23.87 28.43 -31.14
N GLU A 532 24.48 29.58 -31.40
CA GLU A 532 24.01 30.49 -32.45
C GLU A 532 24.31 29.92 -33.84
N PRO A 533 23.37 29.99 -34.80
CA PRO A 533 23.60 29.46 -36.12
C PRO A 533 24.52 30.39 -36.92
N ARG A 534 25.77 29.96 -37.16
CA ARG A 534 26.60 30.53 -38.22
C ARG A 534 25.97 30.21 -39.58
N SER A 535 25.87 31.22 -40.43
CA SER A 535 25.19 31.12 -41.73
C SER A 535 25.91 30.16 -42.69
N ALA A 536 25.21 29.11 -43.10
CA ALA A 536 25.52 28.32 -44.28
C ALA A 536 24.26 28.24 -45.15
N HIS A 537 24.30 28.85 -46.33
CA HIS A 537 23.15 28.87 -47.24
C HIS A 537 22.87 27.48 -47.83
N LYS A 538 21.76 26.84 -47.46
CA LYS A 538 20.97 25.95 -48.34
C LYS A 538 19.59 25.56 -47.75
N LEU A 539 18.55 25.76 -48.59
CA LEU A 539 17.15 25.32 -48.54
C LEU A 539 16.54 24.80 -47.20
N ASP A 540 15.58 25.57 -46.70
CA ASP A 540 14.27 25.21 -46.10
C ASP A 540 14.04 23.77 -45.63
N THR A 541 14.90 23.29 -44.74
CA THR A 541 14.60 22.15 -43.87
C THR A 541 14.88 22.57 -42.43
N LEU A 542 13.87 22.46 -41.56
CA LEU A 542 14.05 22.68 -40.13
C LEU A 542 15.16 21.74 -39.63
N PRO A 543 16.19 22.24 -38.92
CA PRO A 543 17.29 21.40 -38.45
C PRO A 543 16.75 20.19 -37.66
N ALA A 544 17.33 19.01 -37.91
CA ALA A 544 16.82 17.75 -37.36
C ALA A 544 16.70 17.74 -35.82
N GLU A 545 17.53 18.54 -35.15
CA GLU A 545 17.53 18.80 -33.70
C GLU A 545 16.32 19.64 -33.25
N VAL A 546 15.91 20.66 -34.02
CA VAL A 546 14.71 21.46 -33.73
C VAL A 546 13.48 20.58 -33.78
N LEU A 547 13.37 19.75 -34.84
CA LEU A 547 12.31 18.76 -34.98
C LEU A 547 12.37 17.66 -33.90
N ALA A 548 13.56 17.34 -33.36
CA ALA A 548 13.68 16.42 -32.24
C ALA A 548 13.13 17.05 -30.96
N ARG A 549 13.58 18.25 -30.61
CA ARG A 549 13.12 19.00 -29.42
C ARG A 549 11.61 19.26 -29.45
N GLU A 550 11.06 19.57 -30.64
CA GLU A 550 9.62 19.74 -30.82
C GLU A 550 8.85 18.44 -30.54
N ARG A 551 9.32 17.28 -31.04
CA ARG A 551 8.72 15.97 -30.72
C ARG A 551 8.78 15.65 -29.22
N GLU A 552 9.83 16.07 -28.52
CA GLU A 552 9.96 15.84 -27.08
C GLU A 552 9.03 16.76 -26.26
N GLU A 553 8.90 18.04 -26.63
CA GLU A 553 7.89 18.92 -26.02
C GLU A 553 6.46 18.46 -26.35
N ILE A 554 6.19 17.93 -27.56
CA ILE A 554 4.91 17.28 -27.89
C ILE A 554 4.67 16.10 -26.94
N PHE A 555 5.65 15.21 -26.75
CA PHE A 555 5.52 14.10 -25.79
C PHE A 555 5.21 14.62 -24.37
N TRP A 556 5.92 15.62 -23.86
CA TRP A 556 5.63 16.19 -22.54
C TRP A 556 4.28 16.91 -22.47
N ALA A 557 3.77 17.43 -23.60
CA ALA A 557 2.49 18.11 -23.72
C ALA A 557 1.28 17.20 -24.01
N THR A 558 1.47 15.95 -24.45
CA THR A 558 0.37 15.04 -24.82
C THR A 558 0.47 13.63 -24.24
N CYS A 559 1.65 13.22 -23.77
CA CYS A 559 2.02 11.84 -23.42
C CYS A 559 1.87 10.85 -24.60
N THR A 560 1.92 11.33 -25.85
CA THR A 560 1.86 10.52 -27.07
C THR A 560 3.16 10.55 -27.87
N GLY A 561 3.37 9.54 -28.71
CA GLY A 561 4.59 9.40 -29.52
C GLY A 561 5.72 8.65 -28.80
N ARG A 562 6.96 8.86 -29.26
CA ARG A 562 8.15 8.23 -28.67
C ARG A 562 8.58 8.96 -27.40
N LYS A 563 8.95 8.22 -26.37
CA LYS A 563 9.40 8.79 -25.09
C LYS A 563 10.81 9.38 -25.24
N PRO A 564 11.07 10.60 -24.72
CA PRO A 564 12.41 11.19 -24.69
C PRO A 564 13.33 10.41 -23.74
N TRP A 565 14.63 10.49 -24.01
CA TRP A 565 15.67 9.98 -23.10
C TRP A 565 15.79 10.94 -21.90
N PRO A 566 15.56 10.46 -20.67
CA PRO A 566 15.56 11.31 -19.48
C PRO A 566 16.97 11.51 -18.88
N ASP A 567 17.13 12.52 -18.04
CA ASP A 567 18.37 12.75 -17.27
C ASP A 567 18.65 11.57 -16.31
N TYR A 568 17.58 10.96 -15.77
CA TYR A 568 17.61 9.80 -14.87
C TYR A 568 16.71 8.65 -15.40
N LEU A 569 17.30 7.48 -15.62
CA LEU A 569 16.61 6.21 -15.84
C LEU A 569 16.58 5.39 -14.55
N VAL A 570 15.41 4.86 -14.20
CA VAL A 570 15.18 4.11 -12.96
C VAL A 570 14.60 2.74 -13.25
N PHE A 571 15.18 1.68 -12.67
CA PHE A 571 14.71 0.30 -12.78
C PHE A 571 15.14 -0.54 -11.57
N PHE A 572 14.63 -1.78 -11.47
CA PHE A 572 15.09 -2.77 -10.48
C PHE A 572 16.32 -3.53 -11.00
N ALA A 573 17.25 -3.89 -10.12
CA ALA A 573 18.52 -4.55 -10.46
C ALA A 573 18.35 -5.84 -11.29
N HIS A 574 17.22 -6.56 -11.15
CA HIS A 574 16.84 -7.68 -12.03
C HIS A 574 16.97 -7.34 -13.54
N LEU A 575 16.64 -6.11 -13.95
CA LEU A 575 16.67 -5.66 -15.35
C LEU A 575 18.06 -5.22 -15.83
N GLU A 576 19.02 -5.06 -14.90
CA GLU A 576 20.32 -4.45 -15.17
C GLU A 576 21.12 -5.11 -16.32
N PRO A 577 21.23 -6.45 -16.43
CA PRO A 577 21.94 -7.09 -17.55
C PRO A 577 21.33 -6.74 -18.91
N THR A 578 20.00 -6.63 -18.97
CA THR A 578 19.29 -6.24 -20.19
C THR A 578 19.50 -4.76 -20.53
N MET A 579 19.50 -3.87 -19.52
CA MET A 579 19.79 -2.45 -19.72
C MET A 579 21.24 -2.21 -20.17
N GLN A 580 22.20 -2.96 -19.63
CA GLN A 580 23.62 -2.89 -20.05
C GLN A 580 23.78 -3.27 -21.53
N ALA A 581 23.07 -4.29 -22.00
CA ALA A 581 23.07 -4.67 -23.41
C ALA A 581 22.32 -3.66 -24.30
N ALA A 582 21.15 -3.18 -23.85
CA ALA A 582 20.28 -2.30 -24.65
C ALA A 582 20.80 -0.86 -24.77
N LEU A 583 21.54 -0.36 -23.77
CA LEU A 583 22.08 1.00 -23.71
C LEU A 583 23.61 1.06 -23.93
N ARG A 584 24.21 -0.01 -24.48
CA ARG A 584 25.65 -0.06 -24.77
C ARG A 584 26.06 1.07 -25.70
N GLY A 585 27.07 1.84 -25.31
CA GLY A 585 27.55 3.04 -26.05
C GLY A 585 26.80 4.34 -25.71
N SER A 586 25.77 4.29 -24.87
CA SER A 586 25.14 5.50 -24.34
C SER A 586 25.98 6.17 -23.25
N ALA A 587 25.66 7.42 -22.94
CA ALA A 587 26.24 8.18 -21.83
C ALA A 587 25.66 7.82 -20.43
N TYR A 588 24.71 6.88 -20.34
CA TYR A 588 24.15 6.46 -19.05
C TYR A 588 25.13 5.58 -18.28
N ALA A 589 25.37 5.91 -17.02
CA ALA A 589 26.02 5.03 -16.05
C ALA A 589 25.35 5.16 -14.68
N GLU A 590 25.61 4.19 -13.80
CA GLU A 590 25.06 4.19 -12.45
C GLU A 590 25.54 5.40 -11.64
N CYS A 591 24.60 6.07 -11.00
CA CYS A 591 24.89 7.20 -10.10
C CYS A 591 24.17 7.11 -8.75
N TRP A 592 23.28 6.14 -8.56
CA TRP A 592 22.69 5.81 -7.26
C TRP A 592 22.11 4.37 -7.25
N ARG A 593 22.20 3.72 -6.10
CA ARG A 593 21.59 2.41 -5.82
C ARG A 593 21.11 2.37 -4.37
N ALA A 594 19.96 1.74 -4.12
CA ALA A 594 19.51 1.46 -2.76
C ALA A 594 18.76 0.13 -2.64
N PHE A 595 18.97 -0.51 -1.49
CA PHE A 595 18.24 -1.70 -1.06
C PHE A 595 16.73 -1.52 -1.18
N ASN A 596 16.03 -2.49 -1.78
CA ASN A 596 14.58 -2.48 -1.88
C ASN A 596 13.88 -3.44 -0.92
N SER A 597 14.20 -4.74 -1.02
CA SER A 597 13.62 -5.82 -0.22
C SER A 597 14.49 -7.08 -0.33
N HIS A 598 14.48 -7.95 0.69
CA HIS A 598 15.14 -9.25 0.62
C HIS A 598 14.40 -10.25 -0.29
N TRP A 599 13.09 -10.07 -0.44
CA TRP A 599 12.22 -10.94 -1.25
C TRP A 599 11.07 -10.14 -1.87
N HIS A 600 10.54 -10.61 -3.00
CA HIS A 600 9.35 -10.08 -3.66
C HIS A 600 8.67 -11.22 -4.44
N ASP A 601 7.35 -11.25 -4.47
CA ASP A 601 6.53 -12.18 -5.25
C ASP A 601 6.61 -11.94 -6.78
N ASP A 602 6.58 -10.68 -7.21
CA ASP A 602 6.85 -10.26 -8.58
C ASP A 602 8.37 -10.25 -8.86
N ALA A 603 8.85 -11.25 -9.60
CA ALA A 603 10.27 -11.40 -9.98
C ALA A 603 10.86 -10.13 -10.63
N ARG A 604 10.03 -9.33 -11.32
CA ARG A 604 10.45 -8.08 -11.98
C ARG A 604 10.82 -6.96 -11.00
N ARG A 605 10.53 -7.15 -9.70
CA ARG A 605 10.79 -6.23 -8.58
C ARG A 605 11.90 -6.71 -7.64
N VAL A 606 12.60 -7.78 -8.01
CA VAL A 606 13.68 -8.37 -7.21
C VAL A 606 14.97 -7.56 -7.34
N GLY A 607 15.70 -7.45 -6.23
CA GLY A 607 16.94 -6.70 -6.11
C GLY A 607 16.74 -5.22 -5.80
N ASP A 608 17.85 -4.49 -5.79
CA ASP A 608 17.91 -3.06 -5.46
C ASP A 608 17.18 -2.19 -6.48
N VAL A 609 16.81 -0.97 -6.06
CA VAL A 609 16.46 0.10 -7.02
C VAL A 609 17.76 0.71 -7.52
N VAL A 610 17.92 0.76 -8.84
CA VAL A 610 19.10 1.29 -9.54
C VAL A 610 18.69 2.54 -10.33
N VAL A 611 19.53 3.57 -10.26
CA VAL A 611 19.39 4.80 -11.05
C VAL A 611 20.65 5.01 -11.89
N TRP A 612 20.43 5.10 -13.19
CA TRP A 612 21.45 5.53 -14.15
C TRP A 612 21.14 6.95 -14.60
N CYS A 613 22.15 7.79 -14.70
CA CYS A 613 21.97 9.18 -15.15
C CYS A 613 23.03 9.62 -16.15
N LEU A 614 22.79 10.76 -16.80
CA LEU A 614 23.64 11.31 -17.85
C LEU A 614 24.77 12.24 -17.34
N ASP A 615 24.71 12.71 -16.09
CA ASP A 615 25.72 13.65 -15.54
C ASP A 615 27.02 12.93 -15.14
N PRO A 616 28.15 13.16 -15.83
CA PRO A 616 29.42 12.51 -15.50
C PRO A 616 29.97 12.89 -14.12
N ALA A 617 29.61 14.06 -13.59
CA ALA A 617 30.02 14.46 -12.24
C ALA A 617 29.29 13.63 -11.17
N LEU A 618 28.02 13.27 -11.40
CA LEU A 618 27.28 12.36 -10.51
C LEU A 618 27.80 10.92 -10.63
N GLN A 619 28.04 10.44 -11.84
CA GLN A 619 28.64 9.12 -12.07
C GLN A 619 30.01 9.00 -11.36
N LYS A 620 30.88 10.00 -11.48
CA LYS A 620 32.18 10.04 -10.80
C LYS A 620 32.04 10.09 -9.27
N ARG A 621 31.20 10.98 -8.74
CA ARG A 621 30.91 11.06 -7.29
C ARG A 621 30.35 9.74 -6.75
N TRP A 622 29.55 9.02 -7.54
CA TRP A 622 29.06 7.70 -7.17
C TRP A 622 30.17 6.65 -7.17
N GLY A 623 30.97 6.55 -8.23
CA GLY A 623 32.09 5.59 -8.30
C GLY A 623 33.13 5.76 -7.18
N GLU A 624 33.48 7.00 -6.83
CA GLU A 624 34.41 7.32 -5.74
C GLU A 624 33.87 6.93 -4.35
N ASN A 625 32.55 7.04 -4.14
CA ASN A 625 31.90 6.68 -2.89
C ASN A 625 31.52 5.18 -2.83
N GLY A 626 31.13 4.57 -3.94
CA GLY A 626 30.82 3.16 -4.06
C GLY A 626 32.00 2.26 -3.69
N ASN A 627 33.22 2.64 -4.10
CA ASN A 627 34.45 1.95 -3.68
C ASN A 627 34.71 2.02 -2.15
N LYS A 628 34.14 2.99 -1.43
CA LYS A 628 34.19 3.06 0.04
C LYS A 628 33.05 2.26 0.69
N GLY A 629 31.89 2.17 0.04
CA GLY A 629 30.73 1.40 0.51
C GLY A 629 30.91 -0.12 0.37
N LEU A 630 31.43 -0.59 -0.77
CA LEU A 630 31.55 -2.03 -1.08
C LEU A 630 32.49 -2.75 -0.10
N ARG A 631 33.55 -2.07 0.39
CA ARG A 631 34.45 -2.57 1.44
C ARG A 631 33.79 -2.79 2.80
N LYS A 632 32.66 -2.12 3.10
CA LYS A 632 31.91 -2.29 4.37
C LYS A 632 30.82 -3.37 4.30
N HIS A 633 30.32 -3.72 3.13
CA HIS A 633 29.27 -4.75 2.99
C HIS A 633 29.79 -6.19 3.05
N VAL A 634 31.05 -6.44 2.68
CA VAL A 634 31.65 -7.79 2.75
C VAL A 634 32.07 -8.17 4.19
N THR A 635 32.37 -7.18 5.04
CA THR A 635 32.92 -7.41 6.39
C THR A 635 31.88 -7.42 7.52
N ARG A 636 30.60 -7.15 7.24
CA ARG A 636 29.53 -7.11 8.25
C ARG A 636 28.66 -8.37 8.31
N GLY A 637 29.23 -9.50 7.87
CA GLY A 637 28.66 -10.85 7.97
C GLY A 637 29.04 -11.62 9.24
N ALA A 638 29.42 -10.94 10.33
CA ALA A 638 29.64 -11.55 11.64
C ALA A 638 29.50 -10.53 12.79
N ALA A 639 29.03 -11.03 13.95
CA ALA A 639 28.87 -10.36 15.25
C ALA A 639 27.73 -9.31 15.42
N PRO A 640 26.99 -9.35 16.54
CA PRO A 640 25.86 -8.45 16.81
C PRO A 640 26.31 -7.12 17.41
N ALA A 641 25.54 -6.05 17.15
CA ALA A 641 25.71 -4.76 17.81
C ALA A 641 24.72 -4.63 18.98
N GLY A 642 25.24 -4.41 20.18
CA GLY A 642 24.48 -3.99 21.36
C GLY A 642 25.09 -2.74 21.98
N GLY A 643 24.31 -2.04 22.81
CA GLY A 643 24.80 -0.96 23.68
C GLY A 643 24.75 0.44 23.08
N ALA A 644 23.96 1.31 23.70
CA ALA A 644 24.03 2.76 23.55
C ALA A 644 24.90 3.38 24.65
N GLY A 645 25.41 4.60 24.43
CA GLY A 645 26.15 5.39 25.43
C GLY A 645 26.98 6.49 24.74
N VAL A 646 26.51 7.75 24.73
CA VAL A 646 26.80 8.84 25.70
C VAL A 646 28.04 9.65 25.29
N GLU A 647 27.86 10.97 25.24
CA GLU A 647 28.88 11.99 24.93
C GLU A 647 29.79 12.25 26.15
N ALA A 648 31.10 12.47 25.94
CA ALA A 648 31.95 13.22 26.86
C ALA A 648 33.25 13.70 26.16
N GLU A 649 33.78 14.81 26.67
CA GLU A 649 34.76 15.76 26.13
C GLU A 649 36.22 15.28 25.95
N GLU A 650 37.01 16.15 25.28
CA GLU A 650 38.48 16.09 25.19
C GLU A 650 39.16 16.43 26.53
N GLY A 651 40.32 15.82 26.81
CA GLY A 651 41.15 16.14 27.98
C GLY A 651 42.59 15.61 27.86
N ALA A 652 43.58 16.45 28.14
CA ALA A 652 45.00 16.22 27.81
C ALA A 652 45.85 15.55 28.92
N GLY A 653 47.05 15.07 28.53
CA GLY A 653 48.13 14.61 29.42
C GLY A 653 48.12 13.10 29.74
N GLY A 654 49.24 12.43 30.06
CA GLY A 654 50.63 12.88 30.16
C GLY A 654 51.42 12.08 31.21
N HIS A 655 52.38 11.24 30.78
CA HIS A 655 53.35 10.46 31.59
C HIS A 655 52.86 9.40 32.60
N GLY A 656 53.69 8.36 32.82
CA GLY A 656 53.59 7.42 33.95
C GLY A 656 54.18 6.02 33.69
N GLN A 657 55.32 5.68 34.31
CA GLN A 657 55.91 4.32 34.34
C GLN A 657 55.56 3.57 35.65
N GLY A 658 55.66 2.23 35.65
CA GLY A 658 55.64 1.36 36.84
C GLY A 658 54.45 0.39 36.86
N SER A 659 54.56 -0.90 36.51
CA SER A 659 55.25 -2.02 37.18
C SER A 659 54.52 -2.61 38.41
N ASN A 660 53.91 -3.79 38.25
CA ASN A 660 54.28 -5.02 39.02
C ASN A 660 53.41 -6.26 38.72
N GLY A 661 54.04 -7.45 38.72
CA GLY A 661 53.47 -8.78 39.02
C GLY A 661 52.39 -9.37 38.07
N GLY A 662 52.52 -10.56 37.48
CA GLY A 662 53.61 -11.54 37.46
C GLY A 662 53.43 -12.77 38.35
N GLN A 663 52.79 -13.84 37.84
CA GLN A 663 53.17 -15.23 38.18
C GLN A 663 52.63 -16.30 37.21
N LYS A 664 53.41 -17.37 37.04
CA LYS A 664 53.12 -18.60 36.27
C LYS A 664 52.63 -19.70 37.23
N ILE A 665 51.82 -20.66 36.75
CA ILE A 665 51.91 -22.10 37.14
C ILE A 665 51.70 -22.97 35.87
N LEU A 666 52.31 -24.17 35.85
CA LEU A 666 52.43 -25.10 34.71
C LEU A 666 52.16 -26.57 35.11
N GLY A 667 51.52 -27.36 34.23
CA GLY A 667 51.62 -28.84 34.15
C GLY A 667 50.75 -29.68 35.11
N ARG A 668 50.57 -31.02 34.92
CA ARG A 668 51.04 -31.98 33.87
C ARG A 668 50.39 -33.38 34.03
N GLY A 669 50.26 -34.19 32.94
CA GLY A 669 50.10 -35.68 32.96
C GLY A 669 49.09 -36.25 31.93
N HIS A 670 49.47 -36.94 30.83
CA HIS A 670 49.79 -38.39 30.63
C HIS A 670 48.54 -39.32 30.42
N ALA A 671 48.48 -40.33 29.52
CA ALA A 671 49.35 -40.82 28.41
C ALA A 671 48.66 -41.87 27.46
N LYS A 672 49.23 -42.10 26.24
CA LYS A 672 49.19 -43.30 25.31
C LYS A 672 47.83 -43.78 24.70
N ARG A 673 47.68 -43.89 23.35
CA ARG A 673 48.05 -44.99 22.36
C ARG A 673 47.12 -46.23 22.43
N ASP A 674 46.66 -46.89 21.35
CA ASP A 674 46.80 -46.81 19.85
C ASP A 674 45.38 -47.13 19.23
N GLY A 675 45.06 -47.16 17.91
CA GLY A 675 45.76 -47.00 16.63
C GLY A 675 44.88 -47.43 15.41
N ALA A 676 45.51 -47.80 14.28
CA ALA A 676 44.98 -48.43 13.03
C ALA A 676 44.20 -47.59 11.97
N ASN A 677 44.67 -47.72 10.71
CA ASN A 677 44.22 -47.11 9.44
C ASN A 677 43.13 -47.94 8.73
N ILE A 678 42.48 -47.37 7.69
CA ILE A 678 42.60 -47.81 6.27
C ILE A 678 41.83 -46.87 5.30
N ASP A 679 42.51 -46.50 4.22
CA ASP A 679 42.02 -45.75 3.05
C ASP A 679 41.55 -46.74 1.95
N VAL A 680 40.49 -46.43 1.17
CA VAL A 680 40.31 -46.99 -0.20
C VAL A 680 39.72 -45.95 -1.16
N THR A 681 40.28 -45.91 -2.37
CA THR A 681 39.99 -44.95 -3.44
C THR A 681 39.21 -45.55 -4.62
N ARG A 682 38.54 -44.65 -5.38
CA ARG A 682 38.18 -44.70 -6.82
C ARG A 682 38.42 -46.00 -7.63
N ASN A 683 37.47 -46.36 -8.51
CA ASN A 683 37.63 -46.09 -9.96
C ASN A 683 36.37 -46.29 -10.83
N ALA A 684 36.47 -45.86 -12.10
CA ALA A 684 35.40 -45.78 -13.10
C ALA A 684 35.39 -46.92 -14.16
N LYS A 685 34.29 -47.07 -14.92
CA LYS A 685 34.29 -47.08 -16.41
C LYS A 685 32.90 -47.18 -17.06
N SER A 686 32.89 -46.94 -18.38
CA SER A 686 31.78 -46.64 -19.32
C SER A 686 31.18 -47.84 -20.09
N LYS A 687 29.96 -47.70 -20.65
CA LYS A 687 29.62 -48.13 -22.03
C LYS A 687 28.31 -47.48 -22.57
N GLN A 688 28.00 -47.71 -23.85
CA GLN A 688 27.11 -46.91 -24.73
C GLN A 688 26.23 -47.82 -25.64
N LYS A 689 25.11 -47.29 -26.20
CA LYS A 689 24.18 -47.89 -27.22
C LYS A 689 23.34 -49.11 -26.76
N GLU A 690 22.18 -49.46 -27.34
CA GLU A 690 21.52 -49.11 -28.63
C GLU A 690 19.96 -49.16 -28.57
N ASP A 691 19.26 -48.98 -29.71
CA ASP A 691 17.81 -48.70 -29.85
C ASP A 691 16.80 -49.87 -29.65
N SER A 692 15.53 -49.56 -29.32
CA SER A 692 14.31 -49.94 -30.10
C SER A 692 12.93 -49.82 -29.39
N MET A 693 11.95 -49.32 -30.15
CA MET A 693 10.47 -49.52 -30.15
C MET A 693 9.66 -49.92 -28.88
N SER A 694 8.83 -48.96 -28.43
CA SER A 694 7.34 -49.03 -28.41
C SER A 694 6.61 -50.29 -27.86
N LYS A 695 6.03 -50.15 -26.65
CA LYS A 695 4.58 -50.32 -26.33
C LYS A 695 4.33 -50.07 -24.82
N GLY A 696 3.33 -49.25 -24.48
CA GLY A 696 2.89 -49.02 -23.08
C GLY A 696 1.73 -49.94 -22.67
N PRO A 697 0.84 -49.53 -21.74
CA PRO A 697 0.97 -48.47 -20.73
C PRO A 697 0.61 -48.96 -19.30
N HIS A 698 1.08 -48.32 -18.22
CA HIS A 698 0.35 -48.33 -16.94
C HIS A 698 0.68 -47.15 -16.02
N SER A 699 -0.40 -46.57 -15.48
CA SER A 699 -0.54 -45.68 -14.32
C SER A 699 0.71 -45.34 -13.48
N ASN A 700 0.97 -44.04 -13.32
CA ASN A 700 1.69 -43.50 -12.17
C ASN A 700 0.82 -42.48 -11.43
N THR A 701 0.66 -42.69 -10.13
CA THR A 701 0.14 -41.71 -9.17
C THR A 701 1.10 -40.52 -9.06
N GLU A 702 0.61 -39.30 -9.25
CA GLU A 702 1.41 -38.10 -8.96
C GLU A 702 1.64 -37.92 -7.45
N PRO A 703 2.85 -37.51 -7.02
CA PRO A 703 3.11 -37.17 -5.63
C PRO A 703 2.54 -35.78 -5.28
N PHE A 704 2.09 -35.62 -4.02
CA PHE A 704 1.56 -34.36 -3.49
C PHE A 704 2.45 -33.15 -3.77
N ARG A 705 2.05 -32.30 -4.71
CA ARG A 705 2.73 -31.04 -5.05
C ARG A 705 2.40 -29.98 -3.98
N ARG A 706 3.40 -29.56 -3.21
CA ARG A 706 3.26 -28.49 -2.21
C ARG A 706 2.82 -27.20 -2.93
N VAL A 707 1.62 -26.71 -2.65
CA VAL A 707 1.07 -25.48 -3.24
C VAL A 707 1.79 -24.27 -2.67
N VAL A 708 2.90 -23.90 -3.30
CA VAL A 708 3.52 -22.58 -3.18
C VAL A 708 2.68 -21.59 -3.99
N GLU A 709 2.59 -20.35 -3.50
CA GLU A 709 1.87 -19.24 -4.12
C GLU A 709 2.16 -19.16 -5.62
N LYS A 710 1.10 -19.19 -6.45
CA LYS A 710 1.23 -18.72 -7.84
C LYS A 710 1.46 -17.21 -7.76
N PRO A 711 2.58 -16.68 -8.27
CA PRO A 711 2.88 -15.25 -8.18
C PRO A 711 1.84 -14.42 -8.92
N PHE A 712 1.84 -13.11 -8.65
CA PHE A 712 0.79 -12.13 -9.02
C PHE A 712 0.56 -11.91 -10.53
N TRP A 713 1.11 -12.74 -11.42
CA TRP A 713 1.02 -12.64 -12.88
C TRP A 713 0.91 -14.00 -13.55
N LYS A 714 0.22 -14.07 -14.70
CA LYS A 714 0.08 -15.28 -15.51
C LYS A 714 1.46 -15.82 -15.92
N HIS A 715 1.92 -16.91 -15.30
CA HIS A 715 2.73 -17.86 -16.05
C HIS A 715 1.78 -18.72 -16.88
N ARG A 716 1.66 -18.42 -18.17
CA ARG A 716 1.15 -19.39 -19.13
C ARG A 716 2.30 -20.37 -19.33
N GLU A 717 2.17 -21.58 -18.82
CA GLU A 717 3.01 -22.68 -19.31
C GLU A 717 2.74 -22.80 -20.82
N PRO A 718 3.77 -22.94 -21.67
CA PRO A 718 3.52 -23.22 -23.08
C PRO A 718 2.76 -24.55 -23.16
N GLU A 719 1.61 -24.55 -23.84
CA GLU A 719 1.02 -25.82 -24.24
C GLU A 719 2.05 -26.54 -25.11
N PRO A 720 2.34 -27.84 -24.87
CA PRO A 720 3.16 -28.58 -25.79
C PRO A 720 2.48 -28.58 -27.15
N GLU A 721 3.22 -28.21 -28.19
CA GLU A 721 2.76 -28.36 -29.57
C GLU A 721 2.41 -29.83 -29.78
N ALA A 722 1.14 -30.11 -30.07
CA ALA A 722 0.69 -31.44 -30.44
C ALA A 722 0.92 -31.61 -31.94
N ASP A 723 1.98 -32.33 -32.29
CA ASP A 723 2.21 -32.93 -33.61
C ASP A 723 1.09 -33.93 -33.99
#